data_AF-A0A3R7B3B6-F1
#
_entry.id   AF-A0A3R7B3B6-F1
#
_cell.length_a   1.000
_cell.length_b   1.000
_cell.length_c   1.000
_cell.angle_alpha   90.00
_cell.angle_beta   90.00
_cell.angle_gamma   90.00
#
_symmetry.space_group_name_H-M   'P 1'
#
loop_
_entity.id
_entity.type
_entity.pdbx_description
1 polymer ?
#
loop_
_entity_poly.entity_id
_entity_poly.type
_entity_poly.pdbx_seq_one_letter_code
_entity_poly.pdbx_strand_id
1 'polypeptide(L)'
;MYTLRREDAADHVADSLGFSVYLTSSRVDERAFVSHVAKVTAGLRRVRVDSCHLQSAWQCVDKLLSHRNHDTRAIAYAFLDVCLELHYDRVPLGMRLAIFQLLATGHGEFLRRQNSLRLLVQDGRTVLPFAKDLGWVLLTLLETSDAQKELSSLLHCILRRSPHALGTQNQHQTNSDDECADVEPEIVTSITTLLSGRADAAYARRDKDACKRFLKFMTILVNHELDAAAATPECLASLCGLVNVKEDGVSTWAIIKHLLSGASRYQVLHGLLGLLEAPVAPFVVRGAVFFIGMSAWGSQRVTSLEVGRSSVLRSLLPAVQSPHSIVIFEVVLSLQRLIKKYGDQMLIEWDLVFDYLRRLFPWMAVQAIADEGPADRLAGELLDTLLLVEALHHPKQLSDPPLSSSHRRFQGNLYDFYAVVEVYMAYCPLATVTNLVTFRAEACHPASDSNWLANLHDLVATFFAPTGVHVIVRLQALSVLHEIVTLCRHICDDRVLDDLFVPCLQLVHDDDDPQVREAGLDLIVRVAREVDSVKFYSLVDLLHMAATSAKFADAKHKATHGLVTLFHACFPHIPSTRCVRIFELLIGYAVTHRDAYVRGVAITCLRQVYETTYENGRSTRTSPFLMACRGPTTKPSVGILPIPKLVVAALTMASTETHAANFDVAVDVLVRMVENRYVLHDVDMNDMTVKLVSCVDCRAFGRAAAPPPLSPLSPRRPRLRAHTDSHVLIADMMDEEQTADAVSGRSTKTVLTQYLTRGVELLLLLASYQSRVSPAVLHRVLLTFVSVLNFEPTVATASISPTMIKRTKSAMQVLPLAFSPDIDDLQAAEVALVHAVTRGKCALVDICDRVLMFSMLQ
;
A
#
# COMPACT_ATOMS: atom_id res chain seq x y z
N MET A 1 -38.27 -90.21 -58.65
CA MET A 1 -37.60 -90.67 -59.89
C MET A 1 -37.13 -89.41 -60.59
N TYR A 2 -35.86 -89.04 -60.70
CA TYR A 2 -34.65 -89.83 -60.94
C TYR A 2 -33.46 -89.19 -60.22
N THR A 3 -32.71 -90.02 -59.51
CA THR A 3 -31.29 -89.87 -59.21
C THR A 3 -30.46 -89.69 -60.49
N LEU A 4 -29.53 -88.75 -60.51
CA LEU A 4 -28.29 -88.83 -61.31
C LEU A 4 -27.21 -87.89 -60.70
N ARG A 5 -26.25 -88.55 -60.02
CA ARG A 5 -24.82 -88.25 -59.80
C ARG A 5 -24.42 -86.77 -59.62
N ARG A 6 -23.96 -86.20 -58.50
CA ARG A 6 -23.10 -86.63 -57.36
C ARG A 6 -21.99 -87.61 -57.73
N GLU A 7 -20.75 -87.14 -57.58
CA GLU A 7 -19.46 -87.76 -57.94
C GLU A 7 -18.97 -87.28 -59.32
N ASP A 8 -18.00 -86.34 -59.27
CA ASP A 8 -17.08 -85.84 -60.33
C ASP A 8 -16.76 -84.33 -60.22
N ALA A 9 -17.32 -83.62 -59.22
CA ALA A 9 -17.07 -82.18 -59.01
C ALA A 9 -15.88 -81.86 -58.06
N ALA A 10 -14.97 -82.82 -57.81
CA ALA A 10 -13.89 -82.64 -56.83
C ALA A 10 -12.62 -81.99 -57.42
N ASP A 11 -12.35 -82.12 -58.73
CA ASP A 11 -11.04 -81.74 -59.30
C ASP A 11 -11.08 -80.52 -60.25
N HIS A 12 -12.23 -79.86 -60.47
CA HIS A 12 -12.36 -78.74 -61.41
C HIS A 12 -12.75 -77.37 -60.81
N VAL A 13 -12.64 -77.17 -59.50
CA VAL A 13 -13.00 -75.89 -58.84
C VAL A 13 -11.82 -74.91 -58.73
N ALA A 14 -10.63 -75.26 -59.26
CA ALA A 14 -9.43 -74.47 -58.99
C ALA A 14 -9.34 -73.08 -59.67
N ASP A 15 -10.24 -72.69 -60.58
CA ASP A 15 -9.91 -71.55 -61.47
C ASP A 15 -11.04 -70.61 -61.90
N SER A 16 -11.89 -70.15 -60.97
CA SER A 16 -12.86 -69.07 -61.27
C SER A 16 -12.24 -67.66 -61.35
N LEU A 17 -11.03 -67.46 -60.81
CA LEU A 17 -10.31 -66.17 -60.82
C LEU A 17 -9.08 -66.16 -61.74
N GLY A 18 -8.76 -67.28 -62.40
CA GLY A 18 -7.64 -67.39 -63.34
C GLY A 18 -6.26 -67.22 -62.68
N PHE A 19 -6.10 -67.67 -61.44
CA PHE A 19 -4.84 -67.57 -60.71
C PHE A 19 -4.04 -68.89 -60.69
N SER A 20 -4.63 -70.03 -61.09
CA SER A 20 -3.99 -71.34 -61.00
C SER A 20 -2.74 -71.48 -61.89
N VAL A 21 -2.71 -70.78 -63.03
CA VAL A 21 -1.56 -70.68 -63.96
C VAL A 21 -0.30 -70.13 -63.27
N TYR A 22 -0.47 -69.28 -62.25
CA TYR A 22 0.63 -68.64 -61.53
C TYR A 22 1.10 -69.44 -60.30
N LEU A 23 0.31 -70.41 -59.83
CA LEU A 23 0.71 -71.33 -58.76
C LEU A 23 1.63 -72.46 -59.26
N THR A 24 1.58 -72.75 -60.56
CA THR A 24 2.24 -73.93 -61.18
C THR A 24 3.38 -73.58 -62.14
N SER A 25 3.50 -72.31 -62.57
CA SER A 25 4.50 -71.88 -63.54
C SER A 25 5.81 -71.42 -62.89
N SER A 26 6.96 -71.90 -63.39
CA SER A 26 8.30 -71.54 -62.93
C SER A 26 8.84 -70.21 -63.48
N ARG A 27 8.18 -69.62 -64.49
CA ARG A 27 8.51 -68.30 -65.07
C ARG A 27 7.23 -67.52 -65.36
N VAL A 28 6.85 -66.68 -64.42
CA VAL A 28 5.70 -65.78 -64.52
C VAL A 28 6.20 -64.40 -64.94
N ASP A 29 5.61 -63.81 -65.99
CA ASP A 29 5.82 -62.39 -66.30
C ASP A 29 5.14 -61.54 -65.21
N GLU A 30 5.95 -60.97 -64.32
CA GLU A 30 5.50 -60.18 -63.17
C GLU A 30 4.59 -59.02 -63.56
N ARG A 31 4.82 -58.38 -64.72
CA ARG A 31 3.98 -57.25 -65.18
C ARG A 31 2.60 -57.73 -65.61
N ALA A 32 2.53 -58.84 -66.33
CA ALA A 32 1.28 -59.45 -66.73
C ALA A 32 0.49 -59.94 -65.50
N PHE A 33 1.17 -60.55 -64.53
CA PHE A 33 0.57 -60.98 -63.27
C PHE A 33 -0.01 -59.82 -62.45
N VAL A 34 0.75 -58.73 -62.26
CA VAL A 34 0.27 -57.55 -61.53
C VAL A 34 -0.92 -56.88 -62.23
N SER A 35 -0.91 -56.80 -63.57
CA SER A 35 -2.05 -56.32 -64.35
C SER A 35 -3.27 -57.23 -64.19
N HIS A 36 -3.06 -58.55 -64.12
CA HIS A 36 -4.13 -59.52 -63.85
C HIS A 36 -4.71 -59.34 -62.45
N VAL A 37 -3.88 -59.19 -61.41
CA VAL A 37 -4.33 -58.89 -60.04
C VAL A 37 -5.17 -57.61 -60.00
N ALA A 38 -4.76 -56.55 -60.70
CA ALA A 38 -5.54 -55.32 -60.79
C ALA A 38 -6.91 -55.51 -61.46
N LYS A 39 -6.97 -56.29 -62.56
CA LYS A 39 -8.23 -56.65 -63.23
C LYS A 39 -9.14 -57.48 -62.33
N VAL A 40 -8.60 -58.48 -61.65
CA VAL A 40 -9.35 -59.31 -60.70
C VAL A 40 -9.85 -58.47 -59.54
N THR A 41 -9.03 -57.58 -58.99
CA THR A 41 -9.44 -56.63 -57.93
C THR A 41 -10.62 -55.76 -58.38
N ALA A 42 -10.60 -55.25 -59.62
CA ALA A 42 -11.72 -54.51 -60.18
C ALA A 42 -12.98 -55.37 -60.38
N GLY A 43 -12.81 -56.65 -60.76
CA GLY A 43 -13.89 -57.63 -60.86
C GLY A 43 -14.52 -57.99 -59.51
N LEU A 44 -13.71 -58.16 -58.47
CA LEU A 44 -14.15 -58.43 -57.10
C LEU A 44 -15.02 -57.32 -56.51
N ARG A 45 -14.94 -56.09 -57.02
CA ARG A 45 -15.86 -55.00 -56.64
C ARG A 45 -17.28 -55.19 -57.17
N ARG A 46 -17.46 -56.01 -58.21
CA ARG A 46 -18.74 -56.22 -58.90
C ARG A 46 -19.37 -57.58 -58.62
N VAL A 47 -18.57 -58.57 -58.24
CA VAL A 47 -19.01 -59.97 -58.12
C VAL A 47 -18.58 -60.55 -56.78
N ARG A 48 -19.50 -61.28 -56.12
CA ARG A 48 -19.21 -62.05 -54.89
C ARG A 48 -18.57 -63.39 -55.22
N VAL A 49 -17.54 -63.73 -54.47
CA VAL A 49 -16.71 -64.91 -54.69
C VAL A 49 -16.69 -65.78 -53.43
N ASP A 50 -16.59 -67.09 -53.59
CA ASP A 50 -16.59 -68.04 -52.47
C ASP A 50 -15.23 -68.12 -51.77
N SER A 51 -15.24 -68.59 -50.51
CA SER A 51 -14.09 -68.62 -49.62
C SER A 51 -12.86 -69.37 -50.16
N CYS A 52 -13.07 -70.49 -50.88
CA CYS A 52 -11.98 -71.29 -51.45
C CYS A 52 -11.20 -70.51 -52.52
N HIS A 53 -11.90 -69.81 -53.41
CA HIS A 53 -11.29 -69.04 -54.49
C HIS A 53 -10.55 -67.80 -53.96
N LEU A 54 -11.08 -67.14 -52.93
CA LEU A 54 -10.39 -66.05 -52.25
C LEU A 54 -9.09 -66.52 -51.58
N GLN A 55 -9.11 -67.71 -50.94
CA GLN A 55 -7.91 -68.30 -50.34
C GLN A 55 -6.84 -68.64 -51.39
N SER A 56 -7.22 -69.22 -52.53
CA SER A 56 -6.27 -69.52 -53.62
C SER A 56 -5.70 -68.25 -54.25
N ALA A 57 -6.53 -67.22 -54.45
CA ALA A 57 -6.08 -65.92 -54.93
C ALA A 57 -5.10 -65.26 -53.95
N TRP A 58 -5.38 -65.36 -52.64
CA TRP A 58 -4.50 -64.86 -51.59
C TRP A 58 -3.11 -65.48 -51.63
N GLN A 59 -3.00 -66.80 -51.79
CA GLN A 59 -1.72 -67.51 -51.90
C GLN A 59 -0.87 -67.07 -53.11
N CYS A 60 -1.49 -66.42 -54.11
CA CYS A 60 -0.79 -65.85 -55.24
C CYS A 60 -0.37 -64.38 -54.99
N VAL A 61 -1.20 -63.63 -54.26
CA VAL A 61 -1.04 -62.18 -54.06
C VAL A 61 -0.17 -61.86 -52.83
N ASP A 62 -0.10 -62.74 -51.83
CA ASP A 62 0.63 -62.48 -50.56
C ASP A 62 2.09 -62.06 -50.77
N LYS A 63 2.81 -62.71 -51.69
CA LYS A 63 4.20 -62.42 -52.06
C LYS A 63 4.37 -61.04 -52.70
N LEU A 64 3.31 -60.45 -53.27
CA LEU A 64 3.38 -59.11 -53.85
C LEU A 64 3.47 -58.01 -52.78
N LEU A 65 3.07 -58.29 -51.53
CA LEU A 65 3.13 -57.32 -50.43
C LEU A 65 4.57 -57.05 -49.97
N SER A 66 5.51 -57.98 -50.20
CA SER A 66 6.94 -57.81 -49.92
C SER A 66 7.76 -57.41 -51.16
N HIS A 67 7.09 -57.09 -52.27
CA HIS A 67 7.75 -56.71 -53.53
C HIS A 67 8.49 -55.37 -53.40
N ARG A 68 9.58 -55.16 -54.15
CA ARG A 68 10.40 -53.92 -54.06
C ARG A 68 9.68 -52.67 -54.60
N ASN A 69 8.84 -52.83 -55.61
CA ASN A 69 8.10 -51.72 -56.24
C ASN A 69 6.85 -51.31 -55.44
N HIS A 70 6.72 -50.02 -55.16
CA HIS A 70 5.58 -49.39 -54.49
C HIS A 70 4.25 -49.61 -55.23
N ASP A 71 4.22 -49.49 -56.56
CA ASP A 71 2.98 -49.63 -57.34
C ASP A 71 2.43 -51.06 -57.29
N THR A 72 3.34 -52.04 -57.32
CA THR A 72 3.00 -53.46 -57.17
C THR A 72 2.41 -53.74 -55.78
N ARG A 73 3.02 -53.22 -54.73
CA ARG A 73 2.48 -53.34 -53.36
C ARG A 73 1.14 -52.62 -53.23
N ALA A 74 0.98 -51.46 -53.85
CA ALA A 74 -0.27 -50.72 -53.84
C ALA A 74 -1.44 -51.51 -54.45
N ILE A 75 -1.19 -52.25 -55.53
CA ILE A 75 -2.19 -53.14 -56.15
C ILE A 75 -2.51 -54.32 -55.23
N ALA A 76 -1.51 -54.89 -54.56
CA ALA A 76 -1.73 -55.96 -53.58
C ALA A 76 -2.54 -55.49 -52.36
N TYR A 77 -2.26 -54.29 -51.83
CA TYR A 77 -3.08 -53.67 -50.79
C TYR A 77 -4.50 -53.38 -51.28
N ALA A 78 -4.68 -52.91 -52.53
CA ALA A 78 -6.01 -52.67 -53.08
C ALA A 78 -6.84 -53.97 -53.23
N PHE A 79 -6.19 -55.08 -53.58
CA PHE A 79 -6.82 -56.41 -53.56
C PHE A 79 -7.27 -56.77 -52.15
N LEU A 80 -6.37 -56.63 -51.18
CA LEU A 80 -6.61 -56.95 -49.77
C LEU A 80 -7.73 -56.10 -49.18
N ASP A 81 -7.72 -54.79 -49.44
CA ASP A 81 -8.77 -53.85 -49.01
C ASP A 81 -10.13 -54.25 -49.59
N VAL A 82 -10.22 -54.59 -50.89
CA VAL A 82 -11.48 -55.06 -51.53
C VAL A 82 -11.96 -56.38 -50.92
N CYS A 83 -11.06 -57.31 -50.61
CA CYS A 83 -11.41 -58.56 -49.94
C CYS A 83 -11.98 -58.31 -48.54
N LEU A 84 -11.34 -57.44 -47.76
CA LEU A 84 -11.76 -57.15 -46.38
C LEU A 84 -12.98 -56.23 -46.31
N GLU A 85 -13.18 -55.33 -47.27
CA GLU A 85 -14.30 -54.39 -47.29
C GLU A 85 -15.59 -55.04 -47.81
N LEU A 86 -15.53 -55.78 -48.93
CA LEU A 86 -16.72 -56.27 -49.64
C LEU A 86 -17.02 -57.76 -49.40
N HIS A 87 -16.01 -58.56 -49.04
CA HIS A 87 -16.13 -60.02 -48.91
C HIS A 87 -15.76 -60.53 -47.51
N TYR A 88 -15.75 -59.66 -46.49
CA TYR A 88 -15.27 -59.97 -45.15
C TYR A 88 -15.77 -61.32 -44.61
N ASP A 89 -17.09 -61.56 -44.66
CA ASP A 89 -17.76 -62.76 -44.15
C ASP A 89 -17.29 -64.06 -44.81
N ARG A 90 -16.72 -63.96 -46.01
CA ARG A 90 -16.22 -65.08 -46.81
C ARG A 90 -14.70 -65.24 -46.74
N VAL A 91 -13.96 -64.28 -46.18
CA VAL A 91 -12.52 -64.40 -45.95
C VAL A 91 -12.28 -65.40 -44.82
N PRO A 92 -11.64 -66.56 -45.07
CA PRO A 92 -11.42 -67.59 -44.05
C PRO A 92 -10.54 -67.09 -42.90
N LEU A 93 -10.72 -67.66 -41.70
CA LEU A 93 -9.92 -67.30 -40.53
C LEU A 93 -8.41 -67.43 -40.77
N GLY A 94 -7.98 -68.49 -41.46
CA GLY A 94 -6.57 -68.70 -41.81
C GLY A 94 -5.99 -67.58 -42.68
N MET A 95 -6.76 -67.09 -43.67
CA MET A 95 -6.38 -65.91 -44.46
C MET A 95 -6.33 -64.65 -43.59
N ARG A 96 -7.29 -64.44 -42.70
CA ARG A 96 -7.29 -63.26 -41.81
C ARG A 96 -6.08 -63.24 -40.86
N LEU A 97 -5.69 -64.39 -40.31
CA LEU A 97 -4.49 -64.54 -39.47
C LEU A 97 -3.21 -64.29 -40.28
N ALA A 98 -3.11 -64.82 -41.49
CA ALA A 98 -1.97 -64.58 -42.37
C ALA A 98 -1.86 -63.09 -42.76
N ILE A 99 -2.99 -62.46 -43.09
CA ILE A 99 -3.06 -61.01 -43.34
C ILE A 99 -2.57 -60.24 -42.10
N PHE A 100 -3.05 -60.58 -40.91
CA PHE A 100 -2.63 -59.93 -39.67
C PHE A 100 -1.11 -60.04 -39.44
N GLN A 101 -0.54 -61.23 -39.59
CA GLN A 101 0.91 -61.44 -39.42
C GLN A 101 1.75 -60.64 -40.42
N LEU A 102 1.31 -60.55 -41.68
CA LEU A 102 1.97 -59.72 -42.69
C LEU A 102 1.86 -58.23 -42.37
N LEU A 103 0.68 -57.78 -41.91
CA LEU A 103 0.47 -56.39 -41.49
C LEU A 103 1.27 -56.04 -40.25
N ALA A 104 1.51 -56.99 -39.34
CA ALA A 104 2.32 -56.81 -38.14
C ALA A 104 3.83 -56.73 -38.46
N THR A 105 4.35 -57.66 -39.27
CA THR A 105 5.79 -57.80 -39.56
C THR A 105 6.29 -56.94 -40.72
N GLY A 106 5.39 -56.35 -41.53
CA GLY A 106 5.78 -55.53 -42.66
C GLY A 106 6.62 -54.30 -42.30
N HIS A 107 7.36 -53.77 -43.27
CA HIS A 107 8.11 -52.52 -43.16
C HIS A 107 7.64 -51.50 -44.20
N GLY A 108 7.53 -50.22 -43.81
CA GLY A 108 7.06 -49.14 -44.69
C GLY A 108 5.55 -49.18 -44.98
N GLU A 109 5.11 -48.26 -45.86
CA GLU A 109 3.70 -48.09 -46.31
C GLU A 109 2.67 -48.06 -45.18
N PHE A 110 3.01 -47.37 -44.09
CA PHE A 110 2.23 -47.35 -42.84
C PHE A 110 0.75 -47.00 -43.06
N LEU A 111 0.45 -46.01 -43.90
CA LEU A 111 -0.92 -45.61 -44.19
C LEU A 111 -1.76 -46.76 -44.78
N ARG A 112 -1.21 -47.50 -45.75
CA ARG A 112 -1.92 -48.64 -46.39
C ARG A 112 -2.10 -49.77 -45.40
N ARG A 113 -1.04 -50.10 -44.65
CA ARG A 113 -1.10 -51.13 -43.59
C ARG A 113 -2.15 -50.81 -42.54
N GLN A 114 -2.22 -49.57 -42.09
CA GLN A 114 -3.19 -49.14 -41.09
C GLN A 114 -4.62 -49.16 -41.63
N ASN A 115 -4.83 -48.81 -42.90
CA ASN A 115 -6.15 -48.92 -43.55
C ASN A 115 -6.59 -50.38 -43.69
N SER A 116 -5.72 -51.26 -44.17
CA SER A 116 -5.98 -52.69 -44.25
C SER A 116 -6.21 -53.31 -42.88
N LEU A 117 -5.44 -52.91 -41.86
CA LEU A 117 -5.64 -53.33 -40.46
C LEU A 117 -7.00 -52.85 -39.94
N ARG A 118 -7.40 -51.61 -40.25
CA ARG A 118 -8.72 -51.07 -39.90
C ARG A 118 -9.85 -51.92 -40.48
N LEU A 119 -9.73 -52.32 -41.75
CA LEU A 119 -10.71 -53.20 -42.40
C LEU A 119 -10.71 -54.61 -41.80
N LEU A 120 -9.53 -55.16 -41.48
CA LEU A 120 -9.38 -56.50 -40.90
C LEU A 120 -10.10 -56.62 -39.56
N VAL A 121 -9.97 -55.59 -38.72
CA VAL A 121 -10.56 -55.50 -37.38
C VAL A 121 -11.97 -54.87 -37.43
N GLN A 122 -12.47 -54.50 -38.62
CA GLN A 122 -13.75 -53.82 -38.85
C GLN A 122 -13.98 -52.63 -37.91
N ASP A 123 -12.99 -51.72 -37.83
CA ASP A 123 -13.01 -50.57 -36.91
C ASP A 123 -13.27 -50.99 -35.45
N GLY A 124 -12.68 -52.10 -34.99
CA GLY A 124 -12.83 -52.59 -33.62
C GLY A 124 -14.04 -53.47 -33.34
N ARG A 125 -14.81 -53.89 -34.36
CA ARG A 125 -15.94 -54.84 -34.17
C ARG A 125 -15.45 -56.29 -34.03
N THR A 126 -14.38 -56.64 -34.73
CA THR A 126 -13.88 -58.01 -34.83
C THR A 126 -12.41 -58.07 -34.40
N VAL A 127 -12.18 -57.91 -33.10
CA VAL A 127 -10.83 -57.90 -32.50
C VAL A 127 -10.32 -59.32 -32.22
N LEU A 128 -11.18 -60.24 -31.80
CA LEU A 128 -10.85 -61.66 -31.69
C LEU A 128 -10.82 -62.27 -33.10
N PRO A 129 -9.75 -63.00 -33.49
CA PRO A 129 -8.73 -63.67 -32.65
C PRO A 129 -7.42 -62.88 -32.40
N PHE A 130 -7.27 -61.66 -32.92
CA PHE A 130 -6.00 -60.92 -32.92
C PHE A 130 -5.64 -60.26 -31.58
N ALA A 131 -6.56 -60.27 -30.61
CA ALA A 131 -6.47 -59.56 -29.33
C ALA A 131 -5.10 -59.68 -28.64
N LYS A 132 -4.51 -60.88 -28.63
CA LYS A 132 -3.23 -61.16 -27.95
C LYS A 132 -2.07 -60.29 -28.46
N ASP A 133 -1.95 -60.16 -29.78
CA ASP A 133 -0.80 -59.50 -30.41
C ASP A 133 -1.14 -58.08 -30.89
N LEU A 134 -2.44 -57.76 -31.04
CA LEU A 134 -2.90 -56.49 -31.60
C LEU A 134 -2.41 -55.29 -30.79
N GLY A 135 -2.42 -55.37 -29.46
CA GLY A 135 -1.94 -54.29 -28.59
C GLY A 135 -0.47 -53.92 -28.87
N TRP A 136 0.40 -54.93 -28.93
CA TRP A 136 1.83 -54.77 -29.22
C TRP A 136 2.08 -54.25 -30.64
N VAL A 137 1.32 -54.73 -31.61
CA VAL A 137 1.40 -54.24 -33.00
C VAL A 137 1.01 -52.77 -33.07
N LEU A 138 -0.07 -52.36 -32.39
CA LEU A 138 -0.49 -50.97 -32.34
C LEU A 138 0.55 -50.09 -31.65
N LEU A 139 1.15 -50.55 -30.56
CA LEU A 139 2.23 -49.83 -29.86
C LEU A 139 3.45 -49.64 -30.78
N THR A 140 3.91 -50.71 -31.44
CA THR A 140 5.03 -50.66 -32.39
C THR A 140 4.74 -49.72 -33.56
N LEU A 141 3.52 -49.77 -34.09
CA LEU A 141 3.08 -48.85 -35.15
C LEU A 141 2.99 -47.42 -34.65
N LEU A 142 2.59 -47.20 -33.40
CA LEU A 142 2.59 -45.87 -32.81
C LEU A 142 4.02 -45.36 -32.82
N GLU A 143 5.00 -46.10 -32.33
CA GLU A 143 6.41 -45.69 -32.29
C GLU A 143 7.01 -45.40 -33.67
N THR A 144 6.72 -46.24 -34.67
CA THR A 144 7.45 -46.24 -35.96
C THR A 144 6.75 -45.51 -37.11
N SER A 145 5.42 -45.32 -37.05
CA SER A 145 4.65 -44.80 -38.19
C SER A 145 4.79 -43.29 -38.40
N ASP A 146 4.70 -42.86 -39.66
CA ASP A 146 4.48 -41.45 -40.06
C ASP A 146 2.98 -41.08 -40.11
N ALA A 147 2.11 -42.04 -40.45
CA ALA A 147 0.65 -41.88 -40.56
C ALA A 147 -0.14 -41.83 -39.22
N GLN A 148 0.30 -41.04 -38.25
CA GLN A 148 -0.26 -41.02 -36.87
C GLN A 148 -1.75 -40.67 -36.77
N LYS A 149 -2.28 -39.88 -37.72
CA LYS A 149 -3.70 -39.49 -37.74
C LYS A 149 -4.61 -40.71 -37.96
N GLU A 150 -4.27 -41.58 -38.89
CA GLU A 150 -5.09 -42.77 -39.18
C GLU A 150 -4.97 -43.80 -38.07
N LEU A 151 -3.76 -43.97 -37.53
CA LEU A 151 -3.53 -44.88 -36.42
C LEU A 151 -4.29 -44.48 -35.14
N SER A 152 -4.23 -43.20 -34.76
CA SER A 152 -5.00 -42.70 -33.61
C SER A 152 -6.52 -42.83 -33.81
N SER A 153 -7.02 -42.57 -35.03
CA SER A 153 -8.43 -42.79 -35.36
C SER A 153 -8.83 -44.27 -35.25
N LEU A 154 -7.98 -45.19 -35.72
CA LEU A 154 -8.21 -46.63 -35.57
C LEU A 154 -8.22 -47.04 -34.09
N LEU A 155 -7.26 -46.57 -33.30
CA LEU A 155 -7.18 -46.84 -31.87
C LEU A 155 -8.44 -46.36 -31.13
N HIS A 156 -8.96 -45.16 -31.47
CA HIS A 156 -10.24 -44.67 -30.94
C HIS A 156 -11.40 -45.63 -31.26
N CYS A 157 -11.48 -46.13 -32.50
CA CYS A 157 -12.53 -47.06 -32.91
C CYS A 157 -12.44 -48.38 -32.14
N ILE A 158 -11.23 -48.93 -31.99
CA ILE A 158 -10.99 -50.19 -31.27
C ILE A 158 -11.43 -50.06 -29.81
N LEU A 159 -10.90 -49.09 -29.07
CA LEU A 159 -11.23 -48.93 -27.66
C LEU A 159 -12.69 -48.55 -27.42
N ARG A 160 -13.32 -47.81 -28.34
CA ARG A 160 -14.74 -47.45 -28.21
C ARG A 160 -15.68 -48.65 -28.39
N ARG A 161 -15.31 -49.63 -29.22
CA ARG A 161 -16.16 -50.79 -29.54
C ARG A 161 -15.78 -52.04 -28.76
N SER A 162 -14.52 -52.15 -28.35
CA SER A 162 -13.92 -53.31 -27.69
C SER A 162 -12.86 -52.85 -26.66
N PRO A 163 -13.28 -52.19 -25.56
CA PRO A 163 -12.36 -51.51 -24.63
C PRO A 163 -11.35 -52.44 -23.98
N HIS A 164 -11.76 -53.64 -23.56
CA HIS A 164 -10.87 -54.61 -22.89
C HIS A 164 -10.15 -55.56 -23.84
N ALA A 165 -10.26 -55.36 -25.16
CA ALA A 165 -9.68 -56.31 -26.12
C ALA A 165 -8.16 -56.20 -26.29
N LEU A 166 -7.54 -55.13 -25.78
CA LEU A 166 -6.09 -54.91 -25.83
C LEU A 166 -5.38 -55.29 -24.52
N GLY A 167 -6.12 -55.70 -23.47
CA GLY A 167 -5.59 -55.97 -22.12
C GLY A 167 -5.67 -57.45 -21.68
N THR A 168 -6.13 -58.37 -22.53
CA THR A 168 -6.35 -59.78 -22.15
C THR A 168 -5.08 -60.62 -22.19
N GLN A 169 -4.20 -60.42 -21.20
CA GLN A 169 -3.44 -61.52 -20.59
C GLN A 169 -3.65 -61.45 -19.07
N ASN A 170 -4.05 -62.58 -18.48
CA ASN A 170 -4.19 -62.84 -17.02
C ASN A 170 -5.57 -62.67 -16.39
N GLN A 171 -6.65 -63.10 -17.05
CA GLN A 171 -7.91 -63.37 -16.31
C GLN A 171 -8.07 -64.83 -15.86
N HIS A 172 -7.11 -65.73 -16.07
CA HIS A 172 -7.17 -67.11 -15.55
C HIS A 172 -5.79 -67.56 -15.04
N GLN A 173 -5.44 -67.18 -13.81
CA GLN A 173 -4.84 -68.02 -12.76
C GLN A 173 -4.32 -67.15 -11.61
N THR A 174 -5.17 -66.88 -10.63
CA THR A 174 -4.74 -66.55 -9.27
C THR A 174 -5.44 -67.52 -8.32
N ASN A 175 -4.89 -68.73 -8.25
CA ASN A 175 -4.84 -69.50 -7.02
C ASN A 175 -3.37 -69.63 -6.68
N SER A 176 -2.81 -68.66 -5.95
CA SER A 176 -1.69 -68.85 -5.04
C SER A 176 -1.26 -67.50 -4.50
N ASP A 177 -1.40 -67.36 -3.20
CA ASP A 177 -0.73 -66.36 -2.37
C ASP A 177 0.79 -66.57 -2.50
N ASP A 178 1.48 -65.76 -3.30
CA ASP A 178 2.91 -65.51 -3.09
C ASP A 178 3.33 -64.20 -3.78
N GLU A 179 4.12 -63.43 -3.04
CA GLU A 179 4.54 -62.05 -3.33
C GLU A 179 5.57 -61.94 -4.46
N CYS A 180 5.62 -60.74 -5.07
CA CYS A 180 6.66 -60.24 -5.97
C CYS A 180 6.82 -60.97 -7.32
N ALA A 181 5.84 -60.80 -8.21
CA ALA A 181 6.08 -60.87 -9.65
C ALA A 181 5.98 -59.45 -10.23
N ASP A 182 7.02 -59.02 -10.93
CA ASP A 182 7.04 -57.78 -11.71
C ASP A 182 5.80 -57.73 -12.61
N VAL A 183 4.83 -56.88 -12.25
CA VAL A 183 3.59 -56.71 -13.01
C VAL A 183 3.97 -56.02 -14.31
N GLU A 184 4.03 -56.77 -15.41
CA GLU A 184 4.25 -56.19 -16.74
C GLU A 184 3.24 -55.04 -16.98
N PRO A 185 3.69 -53.89 -17.49
CA PRO A 185 2.81 -52.76 -17.72
C PRO A 185 1.74 -53.16 -18.74
N GLU A 186 0.47 -53.01 -18.34
CA GLU A 186 -0.68 -53.21 -19.20
C GLU A 186 -0.49 -52.45 -20.52
N ILE A 187 -0.64 -53.12 -21.67
CA ILE A 187 -0.32 -52.55 -22.99
C ILE A 187 -1.04 -51.22 -23.25
N VAL A 188 -2.28 -51.10 -22.75
CA VAL A 188 -3.07 -49.86 -22.84
C VAL A 188 -2.37 -48.71 -22.10
N THR A 189 -1.76 -48.97 -20.96
CA THR A 189 -0.96 -48.00 -20.19
C THR A 189 0.28 -47.56 -20.97
N SER A 190 1.00 -48.49 -21.61
CA SER A 190 2.15 -48.18 -22.48
C SER A 190 1.75 -47.35 -23.72
N ILE A 191 0.61 -47.65 -24.33
CA ILE A 191 0.05 -46.82 -25.42
C ILE A 191 -0.29 -45.42 -24.92
N THR A 192 -0.89 -45.33 -23.73
CA THR A 192 -1.35 -44.06 -23.17
C THR A 192 -0.19 -43.14 -22.80
N THR A 193 0.88 -43.68 -22.19
CA THR A 193 2.11 -42.95 -21.88
C THR A 193 2.86 -42.48 -23.13
N LEU A 194 2.88 -43.27 -24.20
CA LEU A 194 3.44 -42.83 -25.48
C LEU A 194 2.63 -41.67 -26.10
N LEU A 195 1.30 -41.75 -26.00
CA LEU A 195 0.41 -40.71 -26.53
C LEU A 195 0.46 -39.41 -25.73
N SER A 196 0.64 -39.46 -24.40
CA SER A 196 0.82 -38.28 -23.55
C SER A 196 2.11 -37.53 -23.91
N GLY A 197 3.24 -38.22 -24.01
CA GLY A 197 4.51 -37.60 -24.44
C GLY A 197 4.43 -36.96 -25.83
N ARG A 198 3.62 -37.54 -26.73
CA ARG A 198 3.34 -36.95 -28.05
C ARG A 198 2.42 -35.75 -27.99
N ALA A 199 1.43 -35.76 -27.09
CA ALA A 199 0.57 -34.62 -26.85
C ALA A 199 1.38 -33.43 -26.32
N ASP A 200 2.34 -33.67 -25.42
CA ASP A 200 3.24 -32.63 -24.91
C ASP A 200 4.13 -32.05 -26.02
N ALA A 201 4.74 -32.92 -26.84
CA ALA A 201 5.53 -32.48 -27.98
C ALA A 201 4.69 -31.72 -29.02
N ALA A 202 3.43 -32.11 -29.22
CA ALA A 202 2.49 -31.40 -30.09
C ALA A 202 2.06 -30.06 -29.52
N TYR A 203 1.83 -29.98 -28.21
CA TYR A 203 1.52 -28.75 -27.50
C TYR A 203 2.65 -27.72 -27.66
N ALA A 204 3.90 -28.15 -27.49
CA ALA A 204 5.09 -27.30 -27.72
C ALA A 204 5.16 -26.76 -29.16
N ARG A 205 4.69 -27.53 -30.15
CA ARG A 205 4.61 -27.12 -31.57
C ARG A 205 3.33 -26.35 -31.93
N ARG A 206 2.41 -26.13 -30.98
CA ARG A 206 1.08 -25.54 -31.20
C ARG A 206 0.18 -26.33 -32.18
N ASP A 207 0.38 -27.65 -32.27
CA ASP A 207 -0.47 -28.53 -33.06
C ASP A 207 -1.74 -28.89 -32.29
N LYS A 208 -2.78 -28.07 -32.45
CA LYS A 208 -4.08 -28.24 -31.78
C LYS A 208 -4.77 -29.55 -32.13
N ASP A 209 -4.60 -30.06 -33.35
CA ASP A 209 -5.33 -31.25 -33.80
C ASP A 209 -4.80 -32.51 -33.13
N ALA A 210 -3.49 -32.60 -32.91
CA ALA A 210 -2.88 -33.69 -32.13
C ALA A 210 -3.35 -33.69 -30.67
N CYS A 211 -3.39 -32.53 -30.02
CA CYS A 211 -3.91 -32.41 -28.65
C CYS A 211 -5.38 -32.82 -28.56
N LYS A 212 -6.23 -32.42 -29.52
CA LYS A 212 -7.64 -32.81 -29.58
C LYS A 212 -7.82 -34.32 -29.78
N ARG A 213 -6.94 -34.97 -30.57
CA ARG A 213 -6.93 -36.43 -30.70
C ARG A 213 -6.57 -37.11 -29.37
N PHE A 214 -5.57 -36.61 -28.66
CA PHE A 214 -5.23 -37.11 -27.32
C PHE A 214 -6.38 -36.94 -26.32
N LEU A 215 -7.03 -35.77 -26.25
CA LEU A 215 -8.17 -35.56 -25.37
C LEU A 215 -9.36 -36.47 -25.70
N LYS A 216 -9.60 -36.73 -27.00
CA LYS A 216 -10.60 -37.71 -27.45
C LYS A 216 -10.25 -39.13 -27.00
N PHE A 217 -8.97 -39.52 -27.10
CA PHE A 217 -8.47 -40.79 -26.60
C PHE A 217 -8.71 -40.93 -25.09
N MET A 218 -8.32 -39.93 -24.31
CA MET A 218 -8.53 -39.91 -22.86
C MET A 218 -10.01 -39.98 -22.49
N THR A 219 -10.88 -39.28 -23.22
CA THR A 219 -12.34 -39.36 -23.02
C THR A 219 -12.87 -40.77 -23.25
N ILE A 220 -12.33 -41.50 -24.23
CA ILE A 220 -12.71 -42.89 -24.50
C ILE A 220 -12.28 -43.80 -23.35
N LEU A 221 -11.04 -43.67 -22.85
CA LEU A 221 -10.55 -44.48 -21.72
C LEU A 221 -11.46 -44.32 -20.50
N VAL A 222 -11.73 -43.07 -20.13
CA VAL A 222 -12.57 -42.73 -18.98
C VAL A 222 -14.00 -43.22 -19.12
N ASN A 223 -14.61 -43.07 -20.31
CA ASN A 223 -15.99 -43.55 -20.55
C ASN A 223 -16.13 -45.08 -20.53
N HIS A 224 -15.01 -45.81 -20.63
CA HIS A 224 -14.98 -47.28 -20.61
C HIS A 224 -14.27 -47.84 -19.37
N GLU A 225 -14.17 -47.05 -18.29
CA GLU A 225 -13.62 -47.48 -17.00
C GLU A 225 -12.17 -47.99 -17.07
N LEU A 226 -11.40 -47.56 -18.08
CA LEU A 226 -9.96 -47.83 -18.22
C LEU A 226 -9.13 -46.79 -17.44
N ASP A 227 -9.53 -46.60 -16.19
CA ASP A 227 -9.03 -45.55 -15.31
C ASP A 227 -7.55 -45.70 -14.97
N ALA A 228 -7.06 -46.95 -14.82
CA ALA A 228 -5.67 -47.23 -14.47
C ALA A 228 -4.67 -46.67 -15.52
N ALA A 229 -5.01 -46.81 -16.80
CA ALA A 229 -4.23 -46.26 -17.90
C ALA A 229 -4.33 -44.72 -17.97
N ALA A 230 -5.53 -44.18 -17.72
CA ALA A 230 -5.80 -42.74 -17.78
C ALA A 230 -5.22 -41.94 -16.60
N ALA A 231 -5.01 -42.59 -15.44
CA ALA A 231 -4.51 -41.98 -14.20
C ALA A 231 -2.98 -42.07 -14.04
N THR A 232 -2.25 -42.37 -15.13
CA THR A 232 -0.78 -42.38 -15.13
C THR A 232 -0.20 -40.98 -14.90
N PRO A 233 0.95 -40.84 -14.22
CA PRO A 233 1.58 -39.55 -13.95
C PRO A 233 1.81 -38.70 -15.21
N GLU A 234 2.25 -39.33 -16.30
CA GLU A 234 2.50 -38.67 -17.59
C GLU A 234 1.21 -38.10 -18.18
N CYS A 235 0.11 -38.85 -18.09
CA CYS A 235 -1.18 -38.37 -18.57
C CYS A 235 -1.72 -37.22 -17.74
N LEU A 236 -1.59 -37.31 -16.42
CA LEU A 236 -1.96 -36.21 -15.53
C LEU A 236 -1.13 -34.96 -15.81
N ALA A 237 0.17 -35.11 -16.08
CA ALA A 237 1.04 -34.00 -16.47
C ALA A 237 0.59 -33.34 -17.79
N SER A 238 0.32 -34.14 -18.83
CA SER A 238 -0.18 -33.63 -20.11
C SER A 238 -1.54 -32.93 -19.97
N LEU A 239 -2.47 -33.50 -19.20
CA LEU A 239 -3.77 -32.86 -18.92
C LEU A 239 -3.58 -31.54 -18.16
N CYS A 240 -2.69 -31.49 -17.16
CA CYS A 240 -2.34 -30.26 -16.46
C CYS A 240 -1.70 -29.22 -17.39
N GLY A 241 -0.97 -29.63 -18.41
CA GLY A 241 -0.49 -28.73 -19.46
C GLY A 241 -1.62 -28.17 -20.33
N LEU A 242 -2.50 -29.04 -20.80
CA LEU A 242 -3.58 -28.72 -21.74
C LEU A 242 -4.70 -27.86 -21.14
N VAL A 243 -4.94 -27.92 -19.82
CA VAL A 243 -5.97 -27.10 -19.15
C VAL A 243 -5.73 -25.59 -19.33
N ASN A 244 -4.47 -25.20 -19.59
CA ASN A 244 -4.09 -23.82 -19.82
C ASN A 244 -4.56 -23.29 -21.18
N VAL A 245 -5.03 -24.15 -22.08
CA VAL A 245 -5.60 -23.79 -23.38
C VAL A 245 -7.08 -23.48 -23.23
N LYS A 246 -7.51 -22.26 -23.57
CA LYS A 246 -8.90 -21.79 -23.40
C LYS A 246 -9.95 -22.70 -24.07
N GLU A 247 -9.66 -23.21 -25.26
CA GLU A 247 -10.59 -24.08 -26.01
C GLU A 247 -10.73 -25.48 -25.38
N ASP A 248 -9.63 -26.03 -24.87
CA ASP A 248 -9.54 -27.43 -24.45
C ASP A 248 -9.69 -27.63 -22.94
N GLY A 249 -9.65 -26.55 -22.15
CA GLY A 249 -9.74 -26.60 -20.69
C GLY A 249 -11.04 -27.23 -20.18
N VAL A 250 -12.18 -26.99 -20.86
CA VAL A 250 -13.47 -27.59 -20.50
C VAL A 250 -13.45 -29.11 -20.67
N SER A 251 -12.91 -29.60 -21.79
CA SER A 251 -12.78 -31.03 -22.07
C SER A 251 -11.81 -31.69 -21.10
N THR A 252 -10.68 -31.05 -20.82
CA THR A 252 -9.66 -31.55 -19.89
C THR A 252 -10.22 -31.65 -18.47
N TRP A 253 -10.97 -30.65 -18.02
CA TRP A 253 -11.67 -30.69 -16.74
C TRP A 253 -12.71 -31.81 -16.67
N ALA A 254 -13.48 -32.05 -17.74
CA ALA A 254 -14.47 -33.12 -17.74
C ALA A 254 -13.84 -34.51 -17.53
N ILE A 255 -12.68 -34.75 -18.13
CA ILE A 255 -11.88 -35.98 -17.96
C ILE A 255 -11.41 -36.11 -16.52
N ILE A 256 -10.72 -35.10 -15.98
CA ILE A 256 -10.20 -35.11 -14.60
C ILE A 256 -11.34 -35.24 -13.58
N LYS A 257 -12.46 -34.55 -13.80
CA LYS A 257 -13.64 -34.63 -12.93
C LYS A 257 -14.22 -36.03 -12.89
N HIS A 258 -14.31 -36.71 -14.03
CA HIS A 258 -14.78 -38.09 -14.08
C HIS A 258 -13.82 -39.02 -13.32
N LEU A 259 -12.51 -38.92 -13.58
CA LEU A 259 -11.48 -39.69 -12.88
C LEU A 259 -11.52 -39.49 -11.36
N LEU A 260 -11.62 -38.23 -10.91
CA LEU A 260 -11.78 -37.90 -9.49
C LEU A 260 -13.12 -38.34 -8.91
N SER A 261 -14.15 -38.53 -9.74
CA SER A 261 -15.45 -39.03 -9.29
C SER A 261 -15.52 -40.57 -9.26
N GLY A 262 -14.67 -41.25 -10.02
CA GLY A 262 -14.64 -42.70 -10.20
C GLY A 262 -13.79 -43.47 -9.17
N ALA A 263 -13.39 -44.68 -9.56
CA ALA A 263 -12.61 -45.61 -8.72
C ALA A 263 -11.14 -45.19 -8.57
N SER A 264 -10.58 -44.50 -9.57
CA SER A 264 -9.20 -44.01 -9.57
C SER A 264 -8.98 -42.70 -8.78
N ARG A 265 -9.99 -42.21 -8.07
CA ARG A 265 -9.94 -40.93 -7.33
C ARG A 265 -8.67 -40.74 -6.50
N TYR A 266 -8.29 -41.76 -5.71
CA TYR A 266 -7.11 -41.70 -4.86
C TYR A 266 -5.82 -41.58 -5.69
N GLN A 267 -5.66 -42.43 -6.71
CA GLN A 267 -4.50 -42.43 -7.60
C GLN A 267 -4.37 -41.09 -8.34
N VAL A 268 -5.49 -40.55 -8.85
CA VAL A 268 -5.52 -39.28 -9.59
C VAL A 268 -5.16 -38.12 -8.67
N LEU A 269 -5.76 -38.07 -7.47
CA LEU A 269 -5.44 -37.03 -6.50
C LEU A 269 -3.96 -37.12 -6.08
N HIS A 270 -3.48 -38.31 -5.74
CA HIS A 270 -2.08 -38.52 -5.35
C HIS A 270 -1.12 -38.17 -6.50
N GLY A 271 -1.46 -38.51 -7.74
CA GLY A 271 -0.70 -38.13 -8.92
C GLY A 271 -0.64 -36.62 -9.11
N LEU A 272 -1.78 -35.91 -8.98
CA LEU A 272 -1.82 -34.44 -9.05
C LEU A 272 -1.00 -33.79 -7.93
N LEU A 273 -1.02 -34.35 -6.72
CA LEU A 273 -0.19 -33.88 -5.60
C LEU A 273 1.30 -34.13 -5.88
N GLY A 274 1.67 -35.30 -6.42
CA GLY A 274 3.04 -35.62 -6.80
C GLY A 274 3.61 -34.67 -7.87
N LEU A 275 2.76 -34.15 -8.77
CA LEU A 275 3.17 -33.15 -9.76
C LEU A 275 3.57 -31.80 -9.15
N LEU A 276 3.19 -31.50 -7.90
CA LEU A 276 3.58 -30.26 -7.23
C LEU A 276 5.04 -30.27 -6.79
N GLU A 277 5.62 -31.46 -6.57
CA GLU A 277 7.01 -31.66 -6.13
C GLU A 277 7.93 -32.14 -7.26
N ALA A 278 7.34 -32.73 -8.32
CA ALA A 278 8.09 -33.24 -9.46
C ALA A 278 8.80 -32.11 -10.25
N PRO A 279 9.95 -32.39 -10.87
CA PRO A 279 10.68 -31.43 -11.72
C PRO A 279 9.99 -31.27 -13.10
N VAL A 280 8.73 -30.89 -13.09
CA VAL A 280 7.91 -30.65 -14.29
C VAL A 280 7.86 -29.17 -14.64
N ALA A 281 7.42 -28.86 -15.86
CA ALA A 281 7.33 -27.48 -16.31
C ALA A 281 6.32 -26.65 -15.46
N PRO A 282 6.54 -25.34 -15.26
CA PRO A 282 5.72 -24.53 -14.34
C PRO A 282 4.22 -24.48 -14.70
N PHE A 283 3.90 -24.56 -15.98
CA PHE A 283 2.50 -24.58 -16.45
C PHE A 283 1.77 -25.90 -16.10
N VAL A 284 2.52 -27.00 -15.91
CA VAL A 284 1.98 -28.28 -15.42
C VAL A 284 1.65 -28.16 -13.94
N VAL A 285 2.58 -27.62 -13.13
CA VAL A 285 2.32 -27.36 -11.70
C VAL A 285 1.13 -26.44 -11.52
N ARG A 286 1.03 -25.37 -12.32
CA ARG A 286 -0.14 -24.48 -12.34
C ARG A 286 -1.43 -25.24 -12.63
N GLY A 287 -1.43 -26.13 -13.63
CA GLY A 287 -2.59 -26.98 -13.95
C GLY A 287 -2.97 -27.94 -12.82
N ALA A 288 -1.99 -28.51 -12.12
CA ALA A 288 -2.24 -29.36 -10.95
C ALA A 288 -2.90 -28.56 -9.82
N VAL A 289 -2.37 -27.38 -9.48
CA VAL A 289 -2.99 -26.46 -8.49
C VAL A 289 -4.42 -26.10 -8.89
N PHE A 290 -4.65 -25.80 -10.17
CA PHE A 290 -6.00 -25.52 -10.69
C PHE A 290 -6.94 -26.71 -10.48
N PHE A 291 -6.54 -27.92 -10.85
CA PHE A 291 -7.39 -29.10 -10.69
C PHE A 291 -7.70 -29.43 -9.24
N ILE A 292 -6.68 -29.43 -8.38
CA ILE A 292 -6.84 -29.66 -6.93
C ILE A 292 -7.78 -28.62 -6.32
N GLY A 293 -7.57 -27.33 -6.63
CA GLY A 293 -8.42 -26.25 -6.12
C GLY A 293 -9.85 -26.34 -6.65
N MET A 294 -10.03 -26.61 -7.95
CA MET A 294 -11.35 -26.73 -8.56
C MET A 294 -12.13 -27.93 -8.01
N SER A 295 -11.44 -29.06 -7.78
CA SER A 295 -12.06 -30.28 -7.23
C SER A 295 -12.40 -30.16 -5.75
N ALA A 296 -11.57 -29.47 -4.95
CA ALA A 296 -11.79 -29.34 -3.51
C ALA A 296 -12.79 -28.21 -3.15
N TRP A 297 -12.63 -27.01 -3.70
CA TRP A 297 -13.45 -25.85 -3.33
C TRP A 297 -13.92 -24.98 -4.50
N GLY A 298 -13.64 -25.36 -5.73
CA GLY A 298 -14.13 -24.67 -6.92
C GLY A 298 -15.66 -24.67 -7.07
N SER A 299 -16.13 -23.98 -8.11
CA SER A 299 -17.54 -23.98 -8.51
C SER A 299 -18.03 -25.37 -8.93
N GLN A 300 -17.12 -26.21 -9.43
CA GLN A 300 -17.40 -27.57 -9.89
C GLN A 300 -16.84 -28.66 -8.96
N ARG A 301 -16.78 -28.41 -7.65
CA ARG A 301 -16.23 -29.35 -6.64
C ARG A 301 -16.75 -30.79 -6.83
N VAL A 302 -15.88 -31.76 -6.58
CA VAL A 302 -16.22 -33.19 -6.64
C VAL A 302 -16.63 -33.62 -5.24
N THR A 303 -17.92 -33.82 -4.99
CA THR A 303 -18.46 -34.10 -3.66
C THR A 303 -18.08 -35.48 -3.11
N SER A 304 -17.64 -36.39 -3.99
CA SER A 304 -17.16 -37.70 -3.59
C SER A 304 -15.71 -37.69 -3.09
N LEU A 305 -14.98 -36.57 -3.21
CA LEU A 305 -13.69 -36.39 -2.55
C LEU A 305 -13.93 -36.17 -1.04
N GLU A 306 -13.79 -37.23 -0.26
CA GLU A 306 -13.83 -37.20 1.21
C GLU A 306 -12.50 -36.72 1.80
N VAL A 307 -11.94 -35.63 1.26
CA VAL A 307 -10.66 -35.08 1.71
C VAL A 307 -10.88 -33.76 2.44
N GLY A 308 -10.38 -33.67 3.67
CA GLY A 308 -10.45 -32.45 4.48
C GLY A 308 -9.70 -31.28 3.83
N ARG A 309 -10.24 -30.06 3.96
CA ARG A 309 -9.63 -28.82 3.42
C ARG A 309 -8.20 -28.63 3.94
N SER A 310 -7.99 -28.89 5.23
CA SER A 310 -6.67 -28.85 5.87
C SER A 310 -5.65 -29.77 5.20
N SER A 311 -6.04 -30.99 4.82
CA SER A 311 -5.13 -31.94 4.15
C SER A 311 -4.75 -31.44 2.76
N VAL A 312 -5.73 -30.97 1.98
CA VAL A 312 -5.48 -30.39 0.65
C VAL A 312 -4.60 -29.14 0.76
N LEU A 313 -4.88 -28.24 1.72
CA LEU A 313 -4.08 -27.05 1.95
C LEU A 313 -2.63 -27.44 2.23
N ARG A 314 -2.35 -28.35 3.18
CA ARG A 314 -0.99 -28.80 3.49
C ARG A 314 -0.26 -29.35 2.27
N SER A 315 -0.95 -30.12 1.42
CA SER A 315 -0.35 -30.65 0.20
C SER A 315 -0.06 -29.59 -0.87
N LEU A 316 -0.64 -28.38 -0.78
CA LEU A 316 -0.31 -27.25 -1.67
C LEU A 316 0.97 -26.51 -1.26
N LEU A 317 1.61 -26.84 -0.13
CA LEU A 317 2.80 -26.14 0.35
C LEU A 317 3.95 -26.07 -0.70
N PRO A 318 4.27 -27.14 -1.45
CA PRO A 318 5.29 -27.06 -2.51
C PRO A 318 4.96 -26.01 -3.58
N ALA A 319 3.67 -25.86 -3.93
CA ALA A 319 3.23 -24.87 -4.90
C ALA A 319 3.33 -23.43 -4.37
N VAL A 320 3.08 -23.22 -3.07
CA VAL A 320 3.25 -21.92 -2.39
C VAL A 320 4.72 -21.49 -2.37
N GLN A 321 5.64 -22.45 -2.34
CA GLN A 321 7.09 -22.20 -2.36
C GLN A 321 7.68 -22.17 -3.78
N SER A 322 6.83 -22.22 -4.81
CA SER A 322 7.28 -22.21 -6.20
C SER A 322 8.00 -20.91 -6.56
N PRO A 323 9.12 -20.95 -7.31
CA PRO A 323 9.82 -19.76 -7.79
C PRO A 323 9.12 -19.11 -9.00
N HIS A 324 7.96 -19.61 -9.43
CA HIS A 324 7.30 -19.19 -10.66
C HIS A 324 5.99 -18.43 -10.39
N SER A 325 5.92 -17.17 -10.82
CA SER A 325 4.76 -16.30 -10.63
C SER A 325 3.45 -16.89 -11.14
N ILE A 326 3.48 -17.63 -12.25
CA ILE A 326 2.29 -18.27 -12.83
C ILE A 326 1.66 -19.31 -11.90
N VAL A 327 2.49 -20.06 -11.15
CA VAL A 327 2.03 -21.06 -10.17
C VAL A 327 1.45 -20.34 -8.96
N ILE A 328 2.18 -19.36 -8.44
CA ILE A 328 1.78 -18.54 -7.30
C ILE A 328 0.46 -17.82 -7.56
N PHE A 329 0.28 -17.27 -8.75
CA PHE A 329 -0.97 -16.65 -9.17
C PHE A 329 -2.16 -17.61 -9.08
N GLU A 330 -2.01 -18.87 -9.51
CA GLU A 330 -3.08 -19.85 -9.39
C GLU A 330 -3.30 -20.29 -7.93
N VAL A 331 -2.26 -20.36 -7.11
CA VAL A 331 -2.38 -20.60 -5.65
C VAL A 331 -3.21 -19.49 -5.01
N VAL A 332 -2.91 -18.23 -5.29
CA VAL A 332 -3.65 -17.06 -4.76
C VAL A 332 -5.12 -17.11 -5.18
N LEU A 333 -5.41 -17.33 -6.46
CA LEU A 333 -6.79 -17.50 -6.93
C LEU A 333 -7.50 -18.67 -6.25
N SER A 334 -6.78 -19.76 -5.98
CA SER A 334 -7.31 -20.91 -5.25
C SER A 334 -7.66 -20.55 -3.81
N LEU A 335 -6.79 -19.80 -3.10
CA LEU A 335 -7.04 -19.31 -1.74
C LEU A 335 -8.23 -18.34 -1.70
N GLN A 336 -8.33 -17.40 -2.63
CA GLN A 336 -9.48 -16.52 -2.71
C GLN A 336 -10.80 -17.29 -2.90
N ARG A 337 -10.81 -18.32 -3.76
CA ARG A 337 -12.00 -19.18 -3.95
C ARG A 337 -12.37 -19.91 -2.65
N LEU A 338 -11.38 -20.40 -1.91
CA LEU A 338 -11.57 -21.05 -0.62
C LEU A 338 -12.18 -20.09 0.41
N ILE A 339 -11.58 -18.90 0.58
CA ILE A 339 -12.02 -17.88 1.55
C ILE A 339 -13.44 -17.39 1.22
N LYS A 340 -13.70 -17.01 -0.05
CA LYS A 340 -15.03 -16.53 -0.49
C LYS A 340 -16.15 -17.53 -0.20
N LYS A 341 -15.86 -18.83 -0.31
CA LYS A 341 -16.86 -19.91 -0.22
C LYS A 341 -17.00 -20.52 1.17
N TYR A 342 -15.91 -20.60 1.94
CA TYR A 342 -15.87 -21.34 3.20
C TYR A 342 -15.22 -20.58 4.36
N GLY A 343 -14.88 -19.29 4.21
CA GLY A 343 -14.18 -18.53 5.25
C GLY A 343 -14.87 -18.49 6.62
N ASP A 344 -16.20 -18.62 6.65
CA ASP A 344 -16.99 -18.72 7.88
C ASP A 344 -17.00 -20.12 8.53
N GLN A 345 -16.56 -21.14 7.79
CA GLN A 345 -16.50 -22.54 8.22
C GLN A 345 -15.06 -23.02 8.46
N MET A 346 -14.06 -22.23 8.09
CA MET A 346 -12.65 -22.53 8.30
C MET A 346 -12.28 -22.30 9.77
N LEU A 347 -11.57 -23.26 10.37
CA LEU A 347 -11.06 -23.18 11.74
C LEU A 347 -9.53 -23.26 11.68
N ILE A 348 -8.96 -24.45 11.88
CA ILE A 348 -7.52 -24.73 11.80
C ILE A 348 -6.94 -24.44 10.40
N GLU A 349 -7.78 -24.37 9.37
CA GLU A 349 -7.37 -23.97 8.03
C GLU A 349 -6.82 -22.54 7.99
N TRP A 350 -7.29 -21.65 8.87
CA TRP A 350 -6.82 -20.26 8.90
C TRP A 350 -5.33 -20.16 9.24
N ASP A 351 -4.82 -21.02 10.11
CA ASP A 351 -3.40 -21.05 10.46
C ASP A 351 -2.53 -21.32 9.23
N LEU A 352 -2.98 -22.25 8.36
CA LEU A 352 -2.31 -22.56 7.09
C LEU A 352 -2.44 -21.41 6.08
N VAL A 353 -3.61 -20.78 6.00
CA VAL A 353 -3.81 -19.62 5.12
C VAL A 353 -2.91 -18.46 5.52
N PHE A 354 -2.77 -18.17 6.82
CA PHE A 354 -1.88 -17.12 7.31
C PHE A 354 -0.40 -17.46 7.12
N ASP A 355 0.01 -18.71 7.34
CA ASP A 355 1.36 -19.16 6.97
C ASP A 355 1.63 -18.96 5.47
N TYR A 356 0.65 -19.25 4.61
CA TYR A 356 0.78 -19.07 3.17
C TYR A 356 0.90 -17.59 2.81
N LEU A 357 0.05 -16.72 3.35
CA LEU A 357 0.15 -15.27 3.12
C LEU A 357 1.53 -14.74 3.55
N ARG A 358 2.08 -15.17 4.69
CA ARG A 358 3.45 -14.76 5.10
C ARG A 358 4.52 -15.23 4.10
N ARG A 359 4.44 -16.47 3.61
CA ARG A 359 5.37 -17.01 2.59
C ARG A 359 5.22 -16.33 1.23
N LEU A 360 4.03 -15.82 0.92
CA LEU A 360 3.73 -15.16 -0.34
C LEU A 360 4.10 -13.67 -0.34
N PHE A 361 4.40 -13.07 0.81
CA PHE A 361 4.78 -11.65 0.92
C PHE A 361 5.90 -11.20 -0.04
N PRO A 362 6.99 -11.97 -0.28
CA PRO A 362 8.04 -11.56 -1.23
C PRO A 362 7.54 -11.25 -2.64
N TRP A 363 6.40 -11.82 -3.04
CA TRP A 363 5.77 -11.56 -4.34
C TRP A 363 5.11 -10.19 -4.47
N MET A 364 4.95 -9.44 -3.36
CA MET A 364 4.50 -8.04 -3.39
C MET A 364 5.53 -7.13 -4.08
N ALA A 365 6.82 -7.46 -4.00
CA ALA A 365 7.92 -6.64 -4.55
C ALA A 365 8.29 -6.99 -6.01
N VAL A 366 7.80 -8.12 -6.54
CA VAL A 366 8.20 -8.64 -7.88
C VAL A 366 7.63 -7.81 -9.04
N GLN A 367 6.68 -6.90 -8.76
CA GLN A 367 6.07 -6.01 -9.77
C GLN A 367 7.06 -5.04 -10.45
N ALA A 368 8.28 -4.85 -9.93
CA ALA A 368 9.21 -3.85 -10.46
C ALA A 368 10.00 -4.29 -11.73
N ILE A 369 9.88 -5.54 -12.20
CA ILE A 369 10.85 -6.12 -13.15
C ILE A 369 10.25 -6.71 -14.45
N ALA A 370 8.93 -6.93 -14.57
CA ALA A 370 8.38 -7.66 -15.73
C ALA A 370 7.36 -6.86 -16.55
N ASP A 371 7.54 -6.85 -17.88
CA ASP A 371 6.55 -6.38 -18.86
C ASP A 371 5.38 -7.39 -18.99
N GLU A 372 4.16 -6.84 -19.11
CA GLU A 372 2.86 -7.47 -19.34
C GLU A 372 2.76 -8.98 -19.10
N GLY A 373 2.46 -9.36 -17.85
CA GLY A 373 2.22 -10.75 -17.46
C GLY A 373 1.30 -10.94 -16.24
N PRO A 374 0.96 -12.18 -15.85
CA PRO A 374 0.23 -12.45 -14.60
C PRO A 374 0.98 -11.98 -13.34
N ALA A 375 2.26 -11.66 -13.46
CA ALA A 375 3.07 -11.05 -12.39
C ALA A 375 2.56 -9.65 -12.00
N ASP A 376 2.05 -8.86 -12.96
CA ASP A 376 1.64 -7.46 -12.71
C ASP A 376 0.40 -7.38 -11.82
N ARG A 377 -0.50 -8.36 -11.93
CA ARG A 377 -1.73 -8.44 -11.13
C ARG A 377 -1.53 -9.17 -9.80
N LEU A 378 -0.42 -9.86 -9.60
CA LEU A 378 -0.24 -10.75 -8.46
C LEU A 378 -0.31 -10.02 -7.12
N ALA A 379 0.34 -8.86 -6.98
CA ALA A 379 0.29 -8.12 -5.71
C ALA A 379 -1.12 -7.60 -5.40
N GLY A 380 -1.88 -7.19 -6.43
CA GLY A 380 -3.29 -6.83 -6.29
C GLY A 380 -4.14 -8.01 -5.82
N GLU A 381 -3.99 -9.18 -6.44
CA GLU A 381 -4.74 -10.39 -6.03
C GLU A 381 -4.34 -10.89 -4.63
N LEU A 382 -3.07 -10.72 -4.24
CA LEU A 382 -2.60 -11.01 -2.87
C LEU A 382 -3.24 -10.07 -1.86
N LEU A 383 -3.25 -8.76 -2.15
CA LEU A 383 -3.89 -7.77 -1.31
C LEU A 383 -5.39 -8.04 -1.20
N ASP A 384 -6.07 -8.31 -2.31
CA ASP A 384 -7.48 -8.71 -2.33
C ASP A 384 -7.73 -9.95 -1.47
N THR A 385 -6.79 -10.91 -1.44
CA THR A 385 -6.89 -12.09 -0.57
C THR A 385 -6.88 -11.71 0.89
N LEU A 386 -6.02 -10.76 1.30
CA LEU A 386 -5.98 -10.24 2.67
C LEU A 386 -7.28 -9.49 3.02
N LEU A 387 -7.77 -8.64 2.11
CA LEU A 387 -8.98 -7.85 2.29
C LEU A 387 -10.25 -8.72 2.35
N LEU A 388 -10.26 -9.90 1.71
CA LEU A 388 -11.35 -10.87 1.89
C LEU A 388 -11.44 -11.38 3.32
N VAL A 389 -10.31 -11.56 4.01
CA VAL A 389 -10.29 -11.96 5.43
C VAL A 389 -10.84 -10.82 6.29
N GLU A 390 -10.41 -9.59 6.04
CA GLU A 390 -10.92 -8.41 6.75
C GLU A 390 -12.43 -8.24 6.56
N ALA A 391 -12.94 -8.42 5.34
CA ALA A 391 -14.36 -8.34 5.04
C ALA A 391 -15.20 -9.39 5.81
N LEU A 392 -14.64 -10.55 6.13
CA LEU A 392 -15.28 -11.56 6.99
C LEU A 392 -15.30 -11.14 8.47
N HIS A 393 -14.32 -10.36 8.91
CA HIS A 393 -14.25 -9.85 10.29
C HIS A 393 -15.16 -8.62 10.47
N HIS A 394 -15.14 -7.69 9.51
CA HIS A 394 -15.92 -6.44 9.50
C HIS A 394 -16.90 -6.38 8.31
N PRO A 395 -18.03 -7.11 8.36
CA PRO A 395 -18.98 -7.20 7.24
C PRO A 395 -19.69 -5.88 6.87
N LYS A 396 -19.44 -4.78 7.59
CA LYS A 396 -20.12 -3.48 7.42
C LYS A 396 -19.51 -2.55 6.35
N GLN A 397 -18.39 -2.92 5.71
CA GLN A 397 -17.68 -2.01 4.79
C GLN A 397 -17.97 -2.21 3.29
N LEU A 398 -18.76 -3.22 2.88
CA LEU A 398 -19.26 -3.29 1.50
C LEU A 398 -20.67 -2.68 1.42
N SER A 399 -20.83 -1.70 0.53
CA SER A 399 -22.05 -0.92 0.26
C SER A 399 -23.22 -1.71 -0.36
N ASP A 400 -23.20 -3.04 -0.30
CA ASP A 400 -24.30 -3.87 -0.80
C ASP A 400 -25.24 -4.27 0.36
N PRO A 401 -26.57 -4.15 0.18
CA PRO A 401 -27.53 -4.51 1.22
C PRO A 401 -27.42 -6.01 1.55
N PRO A 402 -27.61 -6.39 2.83
CA PRO A 402 -27.44 -7.77 3.28
C PRO A 402 -28.57 -8.64 2.74
N LEU A 403 -28.36 -9.24 1.57
CA LEU A 403 -29.14 -10.39 1.13
C LEU A 403 -28.76 -11.59 2.01
N SER A 404 -29.52 -11.77 3.09
CA SER A 404 -29.78 -13.06 3.74
C SER A 404 -28.56 -13.95 4.04
N SER A 405 -27.62 -13.49 4.86
CA SER A 405 -26.73 -14.42 5.59
C SER A 405 -26.22 -13.82 6.91
N SER A 406 -27.04 -13.91 7.96
CA SER A 406 -26.72 -13.53 9.34
C SER A 406 -25.56 -14.30 10.00
N HIS A 407 -24.70 -15.00 9.25
CA HIS A 407 -23.75 -15.98 9.81
C HIS A 407 -22.35 -16.01 9.17
N ARG A 408 -22.01 -15.18 8.18
CA ARG A 408 -20.60 -15.13 7.71
C ARG A 408 -19.76 -14.29 8.66
N ARG A 409 -19.18 -14.94 9.67
CA ARG A 409 -18.24 -14.34 10.63
C ARG A 409 -16.90 -15.02 10.50
N PHE A 410 -15.83 -14.24 10.54
CA PHE A 410 -14.48 -14.76 10.68
C PHE A 410 -14.34 -15.59 11.96
N GLN A 411 -13.82 -16.81 11.82
CA GLN A 411 -13.61 -17.78 12.92
C GLN A 411 -12.12 -18.04 13.20
N GLY A 412 -11.21 -17.39 12.48
CA GLY A 412 -9.77 -17.53 12.70
C GLY A 412 -9.26 -16.68 13.86
N ASN A 413 -7.97 -16.82 14.17
CA ASN A 413 -7.32 -16.01 15.18
C ASN A 413 -7.02 -14.59 14.64
N LEU A 414 -7.54 -13.56 15.32
CA LEU A 414 -7.29 -12.16 14.96
C LEU A 414 -5.83 -11.75 15.16
N TYR A 415 -5.14 -12.30 16.16
CA TYR A 415 -3.72 -12.02 16.37
C TYR A 415 -2.89 -12.46 15.16
N ASP A 416 -3.14 -13.67 14.65
CA ASP A 416 -2.45 -14.19 13.47
C ASP A 416 -2.78 -13.39 12.21
N PHE A 417 -4.05 -13.04 12.02
CA PHE A 417 -4.48 -12.19 10.92
C PHE A 417 -3.75 -10.84 10.92
N TYR A 418 -3.80 -10.12 12.04
CA TYR A 418 -3.18 -8.80 12.16
C TYR A 418 -1.65 -8.86 12.13
N ALA A 419 -1.03 -9.97 12.55
CA ALA A 419 0.39 -10.21 12.32
C ALA A 419 0.73 -10.32 10.82
N VAL A 420 -0.16 -10.88 9.99
CA VAL A 420 0.01 -10.83 8.52
C VAL A 420 -0.20 -9.41 8.01
N VAL A 421 -1.23 -8.69 8.46
CA VAL A 421 -1.48 -7.30 8.03
C VAL A 421 -0.27 -6.39 8.32
N GLU A 422 0.39 -6.57 9.45
CA GLU A 422 1.60 -5.82 9.82
C GLU A 422 2.75 -6.03 8.82
N VAL A 423 2.94 -7.26 8.34
CA VAL A 423 3.94 -7.56 7.28
C VAL A 423 3.57 -6.86 5.97
N TYR A 424 2.28 -6.79 5.64
CA TYR A 424 1.75 -6.18 4.42
C TYR A 424 1.50 -4.66 4.54
N MET A 425 1.78 -4.03 5.68
CA MET A 425 1.33 -2.69 6.05
C MET A 425 1.60 -1.62 4.98
N ALA A 426 2.75 -1.68 4.31
CA ALA A 426 3.13 -0.70 3.27
C ALA A 426 2.23 -0.72 2.03
N TYR A 427 1.49 -1.81 1.80
CA TYR A 427 0.62 -2.02 0.65
C TYR A 427 -0.88 -1.97 1.02
N CYS A 428 -1.20 -2.01 2.31
CA CYS A 428 -2.57 -2.07 2.79
C CYS A 428 -3.30 -0.73 2.64
N PRO A 429 -4.63 -0.75 2.40
CA PRO A 429 -5.46 0.44 2.51
C PRO A 429 -5.38 1.05 3.91
N LEU A 430 -5.54 2.37 3.98
CA LEU A 430 -5.49 3.12 5.25
C LEU A 430 -6.46 2.55 6.30
N ALA A 431 -7.68 2.20 5.90
CA ALA A 431 -8.70 1.66 6.81
C ALA A 431 -8.24 0.36 7.50
N THR A 432 -7.59 -0.55 6.77
CA THR A 432 -7.06 -1.81 7.30
C THR A 432 -5.96 -1.56 8.33
N VAL A 433 -5.07 -0.59 8.06
CA VAL A 433 -4.01 -0.23 9.01
C VAL A 433 -4.58 0.46 10.25
N THR A 434 -5.60 1.32 10.10
CA THR A 434 -6.34 1.91 11.23
C THR A 434 -6.96 0.83 12.11
N ASN A 435 -7.56 -0.21 11.51
CA ASN A 435 -8.14 -1.33 12.25
C ASN A 435 -7.06 -2.14 13.00
N LEU A 436 -5.90 -2.36 12.38
CA LEU A 436 -4.73 -2.97 13.04
C LEU A 436 -4.31 -2.18 14.28
N VAL A 437 -4.23 -0.84 14.20
CA VAL A 437 -3.90 0.00 15.36
C VAL A 437 -4.97 -0.12 16.44
N THR A 438 -6.27 -0.12 16.10
CA THR A 438 -7.33 -0.32 17.09
C THR A 438 -7.22 -1.67 17.80
N PHE A 439 -6.89 -2.73 17.06
CA PHE A 439 -6.71 -4.06 17.64
C PHE A 439 -5.51 -4.11 18.59
N ARG A 440 -4.37 -3.52 18.21
CA ARG A 440 -3.18 -3.46 19.07
C ARG A 440 -3.38 -2.59 20.31
N ALA A 441 -4.25 -1.58 20.23
CA ALA A 441 -4.57 -0.73 21.37
C ALA A 441 -5.22 -1.52 22.53
N GLU A 442 -5.99 -2.58 22.24
CA GLU A 442 -6.62 -3.41 23.27
C GLU A 442 -5.60 -4.06 24.21
N ALA A 443 -4.46 -4.51 23.65
CA ALA A 443 -3.36 -5.12 24.38
C ALA A 443 -2.47 -4.10 25.14
N CYS A 444 -2.68 -2.80 24.90
CA CYS A 444 -1.98 -1.72 25.61
C CYS A 444 -2.69 -1.32 26.92
N HIS A 445 -3.88 -1.86 27.18
CA HIS A 445 -4.65 -1.55 28.38
C HIS A 445 -4.15 -2.37 29.59
N PRO A 446 -3.85 -1.74 30.75
CA PRO A 446 -3.28 -2.44 31.92
C PRO A 446 -4.13 -3.58 32.49
N ALA A 447 -5.46 -3.51 32.32
CA ALA A 447 -6.36 -4.59 32.74
C ALA A 447 -6.45 -5.74 31.73
N SER A 448 -5.95 -5.57 30.51
CA SER A 448 -6.04 -6.57 29.43
C SER A 448 -4.84 -7.49 29.41
N ASP A 449 -3.63 -6.96 29.57
CA ASP A 449 -2.37 -7.72 29.49
C ASP A 449 -1.38 -7.26 30.57
N SER A 450 -0.65 -8.21 31.17
CA SER A 450 0.47 -7.96 32.07
C SER A 450 1.64 -7.20 31.42
N ASN A 451 1.87 -7.38 30.11
CA ASN A 451 2.95 -6.75 29.35
C ASN A 451 2.49 -5.47 28.62
N TRP A 452 1.37 -4.88 29.02
CA TRP A 452 0.75 -3.73 28.36
C TRP A 452 1.70 -2.56 28.05
N LEU A 453 2.66 -2.25 28.93
CA LEU A 453 3.60 -1.15 28.73
C LEU A 453 4.59 -1.45 27.59
N ALA A 454 5.04 -2.71 27.48
CA ALA A 454 5.87 -3.14 26.35
C ALA A 454 5.06 -3.12 25.04
N ASN A 455 3.81 -3.61 25.07
CA ASN A 455 2.91 -3.54 23.92
C ASN A 455 2.67 -2.09 23.46
N LEU A 456 2.53 -1.15 24.40
CA LEU A 456 2.38 0.27 24.08
C LEU A 456 3.66 0.87 23.50
N HIS A 457 4.83 0.49 24.02
CA HIS A 457 6.11 0.87 23.45
C HIS A 457 6.23 0.39 22.00
N ASP A 458 5.90 -0.88 21.73
CA ASP A 458 5.93 -1.45 20.40
C ASP A 458 4.92 -0.78 19.45
N LEU A 459 3.71 -0.48 19.92
CA LEU A 459 2.70 0.24 19.14
C LEU A 459 3.23 1.62 18.69
N VAL A 460 3.81 2.38 19.63
CA VAL A 460 4.36 3.70 19.32
C VAL A 460 5.59 3.59 18.40
N ALA A 461 6.47 2.62 18.64
CA ALA A 461 7.66 2.39 17.82
C ALA A 461 7.31 1.98 16.38
N THR A 462 6.26 1.19 16.19
CA THR A 462 5.82 0.72 14.86
C THR A 462 4.98 1.75 14.11
N PHE A 463 4.01 2.39 14.78
CA PHE A 463 2.99 3.19 14.09
C PHE A 463 3.16 4.71 14.20
N PHE A 464 3.94 5.22 15.15
CA PHE A 464 4.14 6.66 15.35
C PHE A 464 5.55 7.14 14.99
N ALA A 465 6.58 6.43 15.45
CA ALA A 465 7.98 6.86 15.32
C ALA A 465 8.50 6.93 13.86
N PRO A 466 8.16 6.01 12.94
CA PRO A 466 8.68 6.07 11.57
C PRO A 466 7.99 7.15 10.73
N THR A 467 8.76 7.98 10.01
CA THR A 467 8.23 9.04 9.13
C THR A 467 7.54 8.51 7.88
N GLY A 468 7.79 7.26 7.50
CA GLY A 468 7.16 6.61 6.33
C GLY A 468 5.71 6.14 6.58
N VAL A 469 5.22 6.17 7.82
CA VAL A 469 3.84 5.78 8.16
C VAL A 469 2.89 6.95 7.87
N HIS A 470 1.71 6.64 7.34
CA HIS A 470 0.72 7.64 6.98
C HIS A 470 0.26 8.47 8.20
N VAL A 471 0.15 9.80 8.05
CA VAL A 471 -0.18 10.76 9.12
C VAL A 471 -1.38 10.35 9.98
N ILE A 472 -2.48 9.91 9.35
CA ILE A 472 -3.70 9.48 10.06
C ILE A 472 -3.43 8.31 11.04
N VAL A 473 -2.57 7.36 10.65
CA VAL A 473 -2.20 6.22 11.51
C VAL A 473 -1.33 6.70 12.68
N ARG A 474 -0.39 7.60 12.41
CA ARG A 474 0.47 8.21 13.44
C ARG A 474 -0.37 8.99 14.47
N LEU A 475 -1.34 9.78 14.02
CA LEU A 475 -2.27 10.52 14.88
C LEU A 475 -3.15 9.58 15.72
N GLN A 476 -3.58 8.45 15.16
CA GLN A 476 -4.34 7.44 15.90
C GLN A 476 -3.47 6.77 16.97
N ALA A 477 -2.23 6.39 16.67
CA ALA A 477 -1.29 5.84 17.65
C ALA A 477 -1.04 6.83 18.80
N LEU A 478 -0.95 8.13 18.49
CA LEU A 478 -0.85 9.19 19.48
C LEU A 478 -2.11 9.32 20.35
N SER A 479 -3.31 9.10 19.79
CA SER A 479 -4.57 9.03 20.56
C SER A 479 -4.56 7.86 21.54
N VAL A 480 -4.09 6.68 21.11
CA VAL A 480 -3.95 5.51 21.99
C VAL A 480 -2.99 5.81 23.14
N LEU A 481 -1.84 6.43 22.86
CA LEU A 481 -0.90 6.87 23.89
C LEU A 481 -1.57 7.82 24.90
N HIS A 482 -2.34 8.80 24.42
CA HIS A 482 -3.08 9.71 25.29
C HIS A 482 -4.07 8.98 26.20
N GLU A 483 -4.88 8.08 25.63
CA GLU A 483 -5.88 7.31 26.37
C GLU A 483 -5.23 6.46 27.47
N ILE A 484 -4.16 5.75 27.15
CA ILE A 484 -3.47 4.90 28.13
C ILE A 484 -2.77 5.72 29.21
N VAL A 485 -2.11 6.83 28.86
CA VAL A 485 -1.47 7.72 29.86
C VAL A 485 -2.51 8.30 30.81
N THR A 486 -3.67 8.74 30.29
CA THR A 486 -4.76 9.28 31.11
C THR A 486 -5.34 8.23 32.04
N LEU A 487 -5.54 7.01 31.53
CA LEU A 487 -6.01 5.87 32.32
C LEU A 487 -5.03 5.49 33.43
N CYS A 488 -3.73 5.46 33.12
CA CYS A 488 -2.68 5.01 34.04
C CYS A 488 -2.24 6.08 35.04
N ARG A 489 -2.77 7.31 34.96
CA ARG A 489 -2.33 8.45 35.78
C ARG A 489 -2.20 8.14 37.27
N HIS A 490 -3.16 7.38 37.83
CA HIS A 490 -3.19 7.05 39.26
C HIS A 490 -2.57 5.67 39.59
N ILE A 491 -2.18 4.91 38.57
CA ILE A 491 -1.70 3.53 38.70
C ILE A 491 -0.17 3.48 38.52
N CYS A 492 0.36 4.34 37.66
CA CYS A 492 1.76 4.37 37.25
C CYS A 492 2.29 5.80 37.31
N ASP A 493 2.19 6.41 38.50
CA ASP A 493 2.40 7.84 38.82
C ASP A 493 3.33 8.58 37.85
N ASP A 494 4.55 8.06 37.60
CA ASP A 494 5.51 8.65 36.66
C ASP A 494 6.18 7.68 35.68
N ARG A 495 5.98 6.37 35.84
CA ARG A 495 6.74 5.36 35.09
C ARG A 495 6.49 5.44 33.58
N VAL A 496 5.23 5.61 33.17
CA VAL A 496 4.86 5.72 31.75
C VAL A 496 5.44 6.99 31.13
N LEU A 497 5.55 8.06 31.95
CA LEU A 497 6.10 9.33 31.49
C LEU A 497 7.58 9.22 31.17
N ASP A 498 8.34 8.58 32.06
CA ASP A 498 9.79 8.39 31.93
C ASP A 498 10.16 7.35 30.87
N ASP A 499 9.54 6.17 30.95
CA ASP A 499 9.93 5.02 30.14
C ASP A 499 9.49 5.17 28.68
N LEU A 500 8.42 5.96 28.41
CA LEU A 500 7.81 6.01 27.07
C LEU A 500 7.44 7.43 26.61
N PHE A 501 6.61 8.16 27.35
CA PHE A 501 5.97 9.39 26.85
C PHE A 501 7.00 10.47 26.49
N VAL A 502 7.93 10.76 27.39
CA VAL A 502 8.97 11.77 27.19
C VAL A 502 9.92 11.35 26.05
N PRO A 503 10.52 10.15 26.05
CA PRO A 503 11.36 9.70 24.94
C PRO A 503 10.67 9.74 23.56
N CYS A 504 9.38 9.36 23.51
CA CYS A 504 8.59 9.34 22.29
C CYS A 504 8.36 10.74 21.71
N LEU A 505 8.05 11.73 22.56
CA LEU A 505 7.64 13.06 22.12
C LEU A 505 8.75 14.10 22.15
N GLN A 506 9.97 13.76 22.61
CA GLN A 506 11.05 14.73 22.76
C GLN A 506 11.43 15.45 21.45
N LEU A 507 11.27 14.80 20.29
CA LEU A 507 11.55 15.37 18.97
C LEU A 507 10.28 15.70 18.17
N VAL A 508 9.09 15.62 18.76
CA VAL A 508 7.82 15.81 18.02
C VAL A 508 7.68 17.20 17.43
N HIS A 509 8.38 18.20 17.99
CA HIS A 509 8.40 19.57 17.51
C HIS A 509 9.14 19.75 16.17
N ASP A 510 9.96 18.77 15.79
CA ASP A 510 10.76 18.75 14.57
C ASP A 510 10.25 17.71 13.55
N ASP A 511 9.07 17.12 13.80
CA ASP A 511 8.41 16.23 12.84
C ASP A 511 8.13 16.94 11.52
N ASP A 512 8.19 16.24 10.39
CA ASP A 512 7.97 16.85 9.08
C ASP A 512 6.49 17.25 8.89
N ASP A 513 5.55 16.52 9.47
CA ASP A 513 4.12 16.76 9.30
C ASP A 513 3.55 17.76 10.35
N PRO A 514 2.90 18.86 9.92
CA PRO A 514 2.37 19.88 10.83
C PRO A 514 1.26 19.36 11.77
N GLN A 515 0.43 18.41 11.32
CA GLN A 515 -0.65 17.86 12.15
C GLN A 515 -0.07 17.02 13.29
N VAL A 516 1.01 16.27 13.03
CA VAL A 516 1.72 15.50 14.05
C VAL A 516 2.39 16.42 15.07
N ARG A 517 3.07 17.48 14.60
CA ARG A 517 3.66 18.49 15.50
C ARG A 517 2.60 19.11 16.40
N GLU A 518 1.48 19.53 15.83
CA GLU A 518 0.39 20.16 16.57
C GLU A 518 -0.22 19.20 17.59
N ALA A 519 -0.59 18.00 17.19
CA ALA A 519 -1.23 17.01 18.06
C ALA A 519 -0.29 16.55 19.18
N GLY A 520 1.00 16.36 18.88
CA GLY A 520 2.01 15.97 19.86
C GLY A 520 2.25 17.05 20.91
N LEU A 521 2.43 18.31 20.50
CA LEU A 521 2.59 19.43 21.43
C LEU A 521 1.33 19.67 22.27
N ASP A 522 0.15 19.55 21.66
CA ASP A 522 -1.12 19.65 22.38
C ASP A 522 -1.28 18.54 23.43
N LEU A 523 -0.85 17.32 23.10
CA LEU A 523 -0.85 16.20 24.04
C LEU A 523 0.09 16.45 25.22
N ILE A 524 1.31 16.98 24.98
CA ILE A 524 2.23 17.36 26.07
C ILE A 524 1.56 18.37 27.01
N VAL A 525 0.87 19.38 26.46
CA VAL A 525 0.15 20.38 27.25
C VAL A 525 -0.98 19.73 28.05
N ARG A 526 -1.79 18.86 27.45
CA ARG A 526 -2.89 18.17 28.13
C ARG A 526 -2.39 17.32 29.30
N VAL A 527 -1.36 16.51 29.07
CA VAL A 527 -0.77 15.67 30.14
C VAL A 527 -0.14 16.54 31.22
N ALA A 528 0.62 17.59 30.86
CA ALA A 528 1.24 18.49 31.83
C ALA A 528 0.24 19.22 32.74
N ARG A 529 -1.00 19.45 32.28
CA ARG A 529 -2.07 20.04 33.11
C ARG A 529 -2.54 19.10 34.24
N GLU A 530 -2.38 17.81 34.05
CA GLU A 530 -2.92 16.77 34.94
C GLU A 530 -1.86 16.11 35.82
N VAL A 531 -0.58 16.31 35.51
CA VAL A 531 0.55 15.73 36.25
C VAL A 531 0.82 16.53 37.52
N ASP A 532 0.77 15.84 38.66
CA ASP A 532 1.06 16.42 39.97
C ASP A 532 2.47 16.14 40.51
N SER A 533 3.26 15.35 39.79
CA SER A 533 4.62 15.01 40.18
C SER A 533 5.66 16.05 39.72
N VAL A 534 6.93 15.76 40.01
CA VAL A 534 8.08 16.53 39.49
C VAL A 534 8.23 16.41 37.97
N LYS A 535 7.58 15.43 37.32
CA LYS A 535 7.64 15.25 35.85
C LYS A 535 6.96 16.36 35.07
N PHE A 536 6.13 17.16 35.74
CA PHE A 536 5.66 18.44 35.21
C PHE A 536 6.80 19.27 34.60
N TYR A 537 7.95 19.34 35.28
CA TYR A 537 9.09 20.14 34.82
C TYR A 537 9.70 19.57 33.54
N SER A 538 9.81 18.24 33.42
CA SER A 538 10.28 17.59 32.18
C SER A 538 9.38 17.93 30.99
N LEU A 539 8.06 17.96 31.18
CA LEU A 539 7.10 18.31 30.12
C LEU A 539 7.17 19.79 29.74
N VAL A 540 7.36 20.68 30.73
CA VAL A 540 7.63 22.10 30.48
C VAL A 540 8.94 22.30 29.72
N ASP A 541 9.98 21.52 30.06
CA ASP A 541 11.26 21.58 29.37
C ASP A 541 11.14 21.10 27.91
N LEU A 542 10.32 20.08 27.61
CA LEU A 542 10.00 19.70 26.22
C LEU A 542 9.35 20.86 25.44
N LEU A 543 8.37 21.54 26.03
CA LEU A 543 7.74 22.71 25.42
C LEU A 543 8.72 23.89 25.29
N HIS A 544 9.63 24.06 26.25
CA HIS A 544 10.68 25.08 26.17
C HIS A 544 11.64 24.83 25.01
N MET A 545 12.08 23.58 24.84
CA MET A 545 12.88 23.16 23.68
C MET A 545 12.12 23.44 22.39
N ALA A 546 10.86 23.02 22.28
CA ALA A 546 10.04 23.29 21.10
C ALA A 546 9.87 24.80 20.81
N ALA A 547 9.68 25.63 21.83
CA ALA A 547 9.54 27.07 21.67
C ALA A 547 10.84 27.74 21.15
N THR A 548 12.00 27.26 21.59
CA THR A 548 13.28 27.94 21.34
C THR A 548 14.07 27.35 20.17
N SER A 549 14.10 26.03 20.02
CA SER A 549 14.99 25.32 19.10
C SER A 549 14.30 24.67 17.91
N ALA A 550 12.96 24.62 17.85
CA ALA A 550 12.27 23.94 16.76
C ALA A 550 12.65 24.50 15.37
N LYS A 551 12.64 23.63 14.36
CA LYS A 551 12.88 24.00 12.97
C LYS A 551 11.75 24.85 12.40
N PHE A 552 10.51 24.51 12.72
CA PHE A 552 9.32 25.12 12.15
C PHE A 552 8.70 26.18 13.08
N ALA A 553 8.16 27.25 12.51
CA ALA A 553 7.60 28.37 13.28
C ALA A 553 6.27 28.00 13.96
N ASP A 554 5.43 27.21 13.31
CA ASP A 554 4.16 26.71 13.86
C ASP A 554 4.36 25.91 15.15
N ALA A 555 5.42 25.08 15.21
CA ALA A 555 5.81 24.36 16.42
C ALA A 555 6.20 25.31 17.56
N LYS A 556 6.98 26.36 17.27
CA LYS A 556 7.35 27.39 18.26
C LYS A 556 6.11 28.11 18.79
N HIS A 557 5.21 28.48 17.89
CA HIS A 557 3.97 29.19 18.22
C HIS A 557 3.08 28.31 19.10
N LYS A 558 2.86 27.05 18.70
CA LYS A 558 2.05 26.09 19.46
C LYS A 558 2.64 25.80 20.83
N ALA A 559 3.96 25.58 20.93
CA ALA A 559 4.63 25.34 22.21
C ALA A 559 4.54 26.55 23.15
N THR A 560 4.68 27.76 22.62
CA THR A 560 4.54 29.01 23.39
C THR A 560 3.11 29.17 23.91
N HIS A 561 2.10 28.95 23.07
CA HIS A 561 0.69 28.95 23.50
C HIS A 561 0.39 27.86 24.52
N GLY A 562 1.04 26.70 24.39
CA GLY A 562 0.99 25.62 25.38
C GLY A 562 1.51 26.05 26.74
N LEU A 563 2.67 26.71 26.79
CA LEU A 563 3.23 27.26 28.02
C LEU A 563 2.33 28.35 28.64
N VAL A 564 1.74 29.21 27.82
CA VAL A 564 0.75 30.21 28.28
C VAL A 564 -0.49 29.52 28.87
N THR A 565 -0.98 28.47 28.23
CA THR A 565 -2.12 27.68 28.73
C THR A 565 -1.81 27.03 30.07
N LEU A 566 -0.60 26.45 30.22
CA LEU A 566 -0.12 25.90 31.49
C LEU A 566 0.05 26.97 32.56
N PHE A 567 0.57 28.15 32.19
CA PHE A 567 0.68 29.28 33.10
C PHE A 567 -0.68 29.66 33.68
N HIS A 568 -1.71 29.84 32.83
CA HIS A 568 -3.06 30.16 33.29
C HIS A 568 -3.69 29.05 34.14
N ALA A 569 -3.39 27.78 33.85
CA ALA A 569 -3.82 26.65 34.66
C ALA A 569 -3.14 26.63 36.04
N CYS A 570 -1.84 26.91 36.12
CA CYS A 570 -1.09 26.92 37.38
C CYS A 570 -1.27 28.20 38.20
N PHE A 571 -1.57 29.34 37.57
CA PHE A 571 -1.65 30.64 38.22
C PHE A 571 -2.60 30.71 39.44
N PRO A 572 -3.78 30.06 39.44
CA PRO A 572 -4.67 30.05 40.61
C PRO A 572 -4.40 28.92 41.62
N HIS A 573 -3.47 27.99 41.37
CA HIS A 573 -3.34 26.73 42.12
C HIS A 573 -1.94 26.49 42.69
N ILE A 574 -1.87 25.92 43.90
CA ILE A 574 -0.63 25.45 44.56
C ILE A 574 -0.24 24.07 43.97
N PRO A 575 1.05 23.72 43.79
CA PRO A 575 2.26 24.42 44.21
C PRO A 575 2.69 25.57 43.27
N SER A 576 3.10 26.69 43.86
CA SER A 576 3.45 27.91 43.12
C SER A 576 4.75 27.80 42.31
N THR A 577 5.61 26.83 42.62
CA THR A 577 6.87 26.58 41.92
C THR A 577 6.66 26.25 40.44
N ARG A 578 5.52 25.62 40.07
CA ARG A 578 5.15 25.34 38.67
C ARG A 578 4.89 26.64 37.90
N CYS A 579 4.09 27.53 38.49
CA CYS A 579 3.75 28.83 37.92
C CYS A 579 4.99 29.73 37.79
N VAL A 580 5.84 29.78 38.83
CA VAL A 580 7.08 30.58 38.84
C VAL A 580 8.03 30.14 37.71
N ARG A 581 8.23 28.82 37.52
CA ARG A 581 9.09 28.31 36.44
C ARG A 581 8.62 28.77 35.05
N ILE A 582 7.32 28.65 34.76
CA ILE A 582 6.79 29.07 33.46
C ILE A 582 6.88 30.59 33.29
N PHE A 583 6.60 31.35 34.35
CA PHE A 583 6.72 32.80 34.35
C PHE A 583 8.14 33.28 34.00
N GLU A 584 9.17 32.64 34.56
CA GLU A 584 10.56 32.95 34.22
C GLU A 584 10.91 32.65 32.76
N LEU A 585 10.39 31.54 32.20
CA LEU A 585 10.56 31.22 30.78
C LEU A 585 9.90 32.26 29.88
N LEU A 586 8.65 32.65 30.17
CA LEU A 586 7.92 33.67 29.41
C LEU A 586 8.61 35.04 29.47
N ILE A 587 9.16 35.43 30.63
CA ILE A 587 9.97 36.65 30.74
C ILE A 587 11.19 36.57 29.82
N GLY A 588 11.90 35.44 29.84
CA GLY A 588 13.03 35.22 28.95
C GLY A 588 12.62 35.36 27.48
N TYR A 589 11.52 34.72 27.08
CA TYR A 589 11.04 34.77 25.70
C TYR A 589 10.70 36.18 25.25
N ALA A 590 10.02 36.97 26.09
CA ALA A 590 9.62 38.33 25.77
C ALA A 590 10.82 39.22 25.37
N VAL A 591 12.00 38.97 25.94
CA VAL A 591 13.22 39.77 25.68
C VAL A 591 14.14 39.14 24.65
N THR A 592 14.42 37.83 24.76
CA THR A 592 15.55 37.20 24.05
C THR A 592 15.14 36.37 22.83
N HIS A 593 13.84 36.11 22.64
CA HIS A 593 13.41 35.23 21.55
C HIS A 593 13.55 35.90 20.18
N ARG A 594 14.00 35.15 19.17
CA ARG A 594 14.22 35.69 17.81
C ARG A 594 12.91 36.02 17.09
N ASP A 595 11.92 35.16 17.23
CA ASP A 595 10.59 35.33 16.62
C ASP A 595 9.76 36.37 17.39
N ALA A 596 9.33 37.42 16.68
CA ALA A 596 8.50 38.49 17.22
C ALA A 596 7.13 37.99 17.69
N TYR A 597 6.56 36.97 17.05
CA TYR A 597 5.27 36.40 17.45
C TYR A 597 5.35 35.80 18.85
N VAL A 598 6.39 35.00 19.11
CA VAL A 598 6.63 34.37 20.42
C VAL A 598 6.85 35.44 21.50
N ARG A 599 7.61 36.50 21.20
CA ARG A 599 7.76 37.64 22.12
C ARG A 599 6.41 38.28 22.45
N GLY A 600 5.59 38.51 21.42
CA GLY A 600 4.26 39.10 21.54
C GLY A 600 3.30 38.28 22.40
N VAL A 601 3.24 36.97 22.17
CA VAL A 601 2.42 36.04 22.97
C VAL A 601 2.88 36.04 24.44
N ALA A 602 4.19 35.98 24.67
CA ALA A 602 4.75 35.99 26.03
C ALA A 602 4.41 37.29 26.79
N ILE A 603 4.68 38.46 26.21
CA ILE A 603 4.40 39.75 26.88
C ILE A 603 2.89 39.98 27.08
N THR A 604 2.06 39.52 26.14
CA THR A 604 0.59 39.60 26.28
C THR A 604 0.07 38.72 27.42
N CYS A 605 0.61 37.50 27.59
CA CYS A 605 0.29 36.66 28.75
C CYS A 605 0.72 37.32 30.06
N LEU A 606 1.94 37.88 30.09
CA LEU A 606 2.49 38.54 31.28
C LEU A 606 1.69 39.80 31.69
N ARG A 607 1.02 40.46 30.74
CA ARG A 607 0.10 41.58 31.01
C ARG A 607 -1.08 41.19 31.90
N GLN A 608 -1.64 40.00 31.69
CA GLN A 608 -2.83 39.53 32.40
C GLN A 608 -2.58 39.26 33.89
N VAL A 609 -1.32 39.20 34.33
CA VAL A 609 -0.94 39.01 35.74
C VAL A 609 -1.45 40.15 36.62
N TYR A 610 -1.72 41.33 36.05
CA TYR A 610 -2.09 42.56 36.77
C TYR A 610 -3.51 43.05 36.51
N GLU A 611 -4.24 42.41 35.60
CA GLU A 611 -5.62 42.77 35.27
C GLU A 611 -6.57 42.24 36.36
N THR A 612 -6.89 43.09 37.33
CA THR A 612 -8.01 42.86 38.25
C THR A 612 -9.32 43.11 37.52
N THR A 613 -10.05 42.06 37.13
CA THR A 613 -11.41 42.22 36.62
C THR A 613 -12.38 42.50 37.76
N TYR A 614 -13.05 43.66 37.69
CA TYR A 614 -14.20 43.99 38.53
C TYR A 614 -15.46 43.48 37.84
N GLU A 615 -15.91 42.27 38.20
CA GLU A 615 -17.26 41.83 37.86
C GLU A 615 -18.05 41.53 39.14
N ASN A 616 -19.15 42.26 39.33
CA ASN A 616 -20.27 41.95 40.22
C ASN A 616 -19.91 41.48 41.65
N GLY A 617 -19.18 42.32 42.41
CA GLY A 617 -19.18 42.26 43.88
C GLY A 617 -18.57 41.02 44.54
N ARG A 618 -17.99 40.07 43.77
CA ARG A 618 -17.14 39.00 44.28
C ARG A 618 -15.70 39.28 43.86
N SER A 619 -14.90 39.82 44.78
CA SER A 619 -13.46 39.99 44.58
C SER A 619 -12.81 38.60 44.47
N THR A 620 -12.27 38.26 43.30
CA THR A 620 -11.27 37.20 43.04
C THR A 620 -10.97 37.28 41.53
N ARG A 621 -9.74 37.42 41.03
CA ARG A 621 -8.48 36.78 41.44
C ARG A 621 -7.28 37.68 41.11
N THR A 622 -6.73 38.40 42.09
CA THR A 622 -5.26 38.36 42.19
C THR A 622 -4.93 36.92 42.60
N SER A 623 -3.99 36.28 41.94
CA SER A 623 -3.57 34.94 42.37
C SER A 623 -3.25 34.96 43.88
N PRO A 624 -3.60 33.90 44.65
CA PRO A 624 -3.15 33.77 46.03
C PRO A 624 -1.64 34.01 46.20
N PHE A 625 -0.85 33.84 45.14
CA PHE A 625 0.58 34.14 45.12
C PHE A 625 0.90 35.63 45.20
N LEU A 626 0.21 36.49 44.44
CA LEU A 626 0.38 37.94 44.54
C LEU A 626 -0.05 38.47 45.92
N MET A 627 -1.05 37.81 46.54
CA MET A 627 -1.52 38.13 47.90
C MET A 627 -0.58 37.57 49.00
N ALA A 628 -0.05 36.36 48.83
CA ALA A 628 0.80 35.67 49.80
C ALA A 628 2.21 36.28 49.90
N CYS A 629 2.70 36.95 48.86
CA CYS A 629 3.95 37.74 48.91
C CYS A 629 3.93 38.85 49.98
N ARG A 630 2.77 39.13 50.59
CA ARG A 630 2.51 40.37 51.33
C ARG A 630 1.91 40.18 52.72
N GLY A 631 1.77 38.93 53.18
CA GLY A 631 1.37 38.64 54.57
C GLY A 631 2.58 38.65 55.52
N PRO A 632 2.43 39.06 56.80
CA PRO A 632 3.52 39.08 57.79
C PRO A 632 4.08 37.69 58.15
N THR A 633 3.49 36.62 57.63
CA THR A 633 3.94 35.23 57.78
C THR A 633 4.04 34.57 56.40
N THR A 634 5.04 34.96 55.61
CA THR A 634 5.41 34.23 54.39
C THR A 634 5.95 32.85 54.81
N LYS A 635 5.18 31.80 54.57
CA LYS A 635 5.71 30.43 54.72
C LYS A 635 6.76 30.20 53.61
N PRO A 636 7.95 29.68 53.90
CA PRO A 636 9.01 29.45 52.90
C PRO A 636 8.62 28.47 51.79
N SER A 637 7.50 27.76 51.93
CA SER A 637 6.97 26.81 50.94
C SER A 637 6.19 27.45 49.78
N VAL A 638 5.93 28.77 49.79
CA VAL A 638 5.21 29.46 48.72
C VAL A 638 6.20 30.29 47.89
N GLY A 639 6.59 29.77 46.72
CA GLY A 639 7.38 30.50 45.73
C GLY A 639 6.69 31.78 45.25
N ILE A 640 7.49 32.84 45.13
CA ILE A 640 7.10 34.23 44.80
C ILE A 640 7.34 34.50 43.32
N LEU A 641 6.40 35.15 42.64
CA LEU A 641 6.60 35.58 41.26
C LEU A 641 7.65 36.71 41.21
N PRO A 642 8.70 36.61 40.39
CA PRO A 642 9.75 37.62 40.30
C PRO A 642 9.32 38.86 39.50
N ILE A 643 8.39 39.65 40.06
CA ILE A 643 7.89 40.91 39.47
C ILE A 643 9.02 41.88 39.07
N PRO A 644 10.11 42.06 39.85
CA PRO A 644 11.24 42.90 39.42
C PRO A 644 11.86 42.46 38.09
N LYS A 645 11.95 41.14 37.82
CA LYS A 645 12.46 40.64 36.55
C LYS A 645 11.55 41.01 35.37
N LEU A 646 10.23 41.03 35.59
CA LEU A 646 9.29 41.47 34.56
C LEU A 646 9.44 42.96 34.26
N VAL A 647 9.58 43.81 35.29
CA VAL A 647 9.80 45.25 35.10
C VAL A 647 11.05 45.49 34.24
N VAL A 648 12.15 44.81 34.57
CA VAL A 648 13.39 44.90 33.79
C VAL A 648 13.19 44.42 32.36
N ALA A 649 12.46 43.32 32.16
CA ALA A 649 12.16 42.79 30.83
C ALA A 649 11.31 43.75 29.99
N ALA A 650 10.23 44.30 30.54
CA ALA A 650 9.37 45.25 29.85
C ALA A 650 10.09 46.57 29.54
N LEU A 651 10.95 47.07 30.45
CA LEU A 651 11.84 48.20 30.18
C LEU A 651 12.86 47.90 29.07
N THR A 652 13.40 46.68 29.03
CA THR A 652 14.31 46.25 27.97
C THR A 652 13.57 46.26 26.63
N MET A 653 12.39 45.63 26.56
CA MET A 653 11.52 45.64 25.37
C MET A 653 11.16 47.06 24.92
N ALA A 654 10.90 47.99 25.85
CA ALA A 654 10.62 49.37 25.53
C ALA A 654 11.77 50.08 24.77
N SER A 655 12.99 49.56 24.84
CA SER A 655 14.16 50.09 24.12
C SER A 655 14.62 49.23 22.93
N THR A 656 14.43 47.91 22.97
CA THR A 656 15.00 46.97 22.00
C THR A 656 13.99 46.28 21.09
N GLU A 657 12.68 46.33 21.39
CA GLU A 657 11.67 45.63 20.59
C GLU A 657 11.55 46.24 19.19
N THR A 658 11.56 45.37 18.18
CA THR A 658 11.52 45.75 16.76
C THR A 658 10.11 45.77 16.19
N HIS A 659 9.12 45.16 16.88
CA HIS A 659 7.74 45.08 16.42
C HIS A 659 6.82 46.03 17.21
N ALA A 660 6.18 46.98 16.51
CA ALA A 660 5.33 48.02 17.11
C ALA A 660 4.25 47.48 18.05
N ALA A 661 3.51 46.44 17.65
CA ALA A 661 2.44 45.87 18.49
C ALA A 661 2.98 45.29 19.82
N ASN A 662 4.15 44.62 19.78
CA ASN A 662 4.78 44.09 20.99
C ASN A 662 5.28 45.21 21.91
N PHE A 663 5.83 46.27 21.32
CA PHE A 663 6.24 47.47 22.04
C PHE A 663 5.05 48.12 22.75
N ASP A 664 3.92 48.29 22.05
CA ASP A 664 2.72 48.87 22.64
C ASP A 664 2.21 48.07 23.84
N VAL A 665 2.22 46.73 23.73
CA VAL A 665 1.86 45.84 24.84
C VAL A 665 2.87 45.94 25.99
N ALA A 666 4.17 46.02 25.71
CA ALA A 666 5.20 46.18 26.75
C ALA A 666 5.06 47.51 27.51
N VAL A 667 4.75 48.61 26.81
CA VAL A 667 4.48 49.91 27.44
C VAL A 667 3.18 49.86 28.24
N ASP A 668 2.13 49.22 27.73
CA ASP A 668 0.87 49.01 28.45
C ASP A 668 1.08 48.19 29.74
N VAL A 669 1.95 47.17 29.71
CA VAL A 669 2.38 46.43 30.91
C VAL A 669 3.02 47.37 31.93
N LEU A 670 3.98 48.21 31.50
CA LEU A 670 4.64 49.18 32.39
C LEU A 670 3.64 50.17 32.99
N VAL A 671 2.75 50.74 32.18
CA VAL A 671 1.72 51.68 32.63
C VAL A 671 0.81 51.01 33.66
N ARG A 672 0.23 49.85 33.36
CA ARG A 672 -0.67 49.15 34.31
C ARG A 672 0.03 48.72 35.59
N MET A 673 1.30 48.30 35.52
CA MET A 673 2.08 47.98 36.72
C MET A 673 2.30 49.22 37.60
N VAL A 674 2.57 50.37 36.98
CA VAL A 674 2.77 51.64 37.69
C VAL A 674 1.44 52.27 38.14
N GLU A 675 0.32 52.03 37.49
CA GLU A 675 -0.99 52.41 38.01
C GLU A 675 -1.36 51.55 39.24
N ASN A 676 -1.01 50.27 39.21
CA ASN A 676 -1.26 49.33 40.29
C ASN A 676 -0.18 49.44 41.38
N ARG A 677 -0.33 50.42 42.28
CA ARG A 677 0.47 50.60 43.52
C ARG A 677 0.65 49.30 44.31
N TYR A 678 -0.33 48.40 44.16
CA TYR A 678 -0.32 47.00 44.54
C TYR A 678 1.06 46.38 44.28
N VAL A 679 1.32 46.21 42.99
CA VAL A 679 2.28 45.29 42.37
C VAL A 679 3.74 45.66 42.60
N LEU A 680 4.06 46.95 42.67
CA LEU A 680 5.44 47.44 42.69
C LEU A 680 6.11 47.49 44.07
N HIS A 681 5.48 46.97 45.13
CA HIS A 681 6.02 47.02 46.50
C HIS A 681 7.45 46.48 46.62
N ASP A 682 7.79 45.39 45.93
CA ASP A 682 9.11 44.73 46.04
C ASP A 682 10.06 45.13 44.91
N VAL A 683 9.68 46.12 44.10
CA VAL A 683 10.49 46.69 43.01
C VAL A 683 11.21 47.93 43.53
N ASP A 684 12.50 48.04 43.18
CA ASP A 684 13.25 49.27 43.40
C ASP A 684 12.80 50.35 42.41
N MET A 685 11.99 51.28 42.92
CA MET A 685 11.45 52.40 42.14
C MET A 685 12.56 53.34 41.65
N ASN A 686 13.69 53.44 42.36
CA ASN A 686 14.82 54.26 41.92
C ASN A 686 15.49 53.64 40.69
N ASP A 687 15.80 52.35 40.73
CA ASP A 687 16.41 51.61 39.60
C ASP A 687 15.50 51.61 38.37
N MET A 688 14.19 51.34 38.55
CA MET A 688 13.19 51.41 37.48
C MET A 688 13.16 52.80 36.82
N THR A 689 13.12 53.86 37.63
CA THR A 689 13.05 55.24 37.14
C THR A 689 14.35 55.65 36.43
N VAL A 690 15.52 55.29 36.96
CA VAL A 690 16.82 55.59 36.35
C VAL A 690 16.99 54.89 34.99
N LYS A 691 16.53 53.65 34.87
CA LYS A 691 16.54 52.91 33.60
C LYS A 691 15.62 53.55 32.57
N LEU A 692 14.41 53.93 32.95
CA LEU A 692 13.48 54.63 32.05
C LEU A 692 14.01 56.00 31.63
N VAL A 693 14.57 56.77 32.57
CA VAL A 693 15.27 58.04 32.29
C VAL A 693 16.36 57.82 31.23
N SER A 694 17.17 56.78 31.39
CA SER A 694 18.23 56.44 30.42
C SER A 694 17.66 56.07 29.04
N CYS A 695 16.52 55.37 28.98
CA CYS A 695 15.85 55.05 27.72
C CYS A 695 15.31 56.31 27.00
N VAL A 696 14.79 57.28 27.75
CA VAL A 696 14.23 58.53 27.21
C VAL A 696 15.34 59.51 26.82
N ASP A 697 16.34 59.73 27.68
CA ASP A 697 17.49 60.62 27.40
C ASP A 697 18.28 60.15 26.16
N CYS A 698 18.51 58.83 26.03
CA CYS A 698 19.20 58.26 24.87
C CYS A 698 18.31 58.17 23.61
N ARG A 699 17.05 58.64 23.67
CA ARG A 699 16.04 58.50 22.61
C ARG A 699 15.92 57.05 22.10
N ALA A 700 16.10 56.08 22.99
CA ALA A 700 16.04 54.66 22.69
C ALA A 700 14.61 54.11 22.84
N PHE A 701 13.74 54.80 23.59
CA PHE A 701 12.36 54.39 23.85
C PHE A 701 11.53 54.31 22.55
N GLY A 702 11.04 53.12 22.20
CA GLY A 702 10.25 52.85 20.98
C GLY A 702 11.01 52.97 19.66
N ARG A 703 12.30 53.32 19.69
CA ARG A 703 13.09 53.61 18.49
C ARG A 703 13.26 52.40 17.58
N ALA A 704 13.51 51.23 18.16
CA ALA A 704 13.67 50.00 17.39
C ALA A 704 12.38 49.52 16.72
N ALA A 705 11.21 49.90 17.25
CA ALA A 705 9.89 49.51 16.76
C ALA A 705 9.35 50.44 15.64
N ALA A 706 9.95 51.62 15.49
CA ALA A 706 9.61 52.55 14.43
C ALA A 706 10.09 52.04 13.06
N PRO A 707 9.39 52.36 11.95
CA PRO A 707 9.83 51.96 10.63
C PRO A 707 11.24 52.51 10.33
N PRO A 708 12.13 51.73 9.70
CA PRO A 708 13.48 52.20 9.40
C PRO A 708 13.42 53.38 8.42
N PRO A 709 14.18 54.47 8.64
CA PRO A 709 14.37 55.47 7.61
C PRO A 709 15.17 54.84 6.46
N LEU A 710 14.62 54.82 5.23
CA LEU A 710 15.35 54.35 4.05
C LEU A 710 16.65 55.18 3.92
N SER A 711 17.79 54.50 3.87
CA SER A 711 19.09 55.14 3.64
C SER A 711 19.51 54.97 2.17
N PRO A 712 20.09 56.01 1.54
CA PRO A 712 20.50 55.96 0.15
C PRO A 712 21.82 55.18 0.02
N LEU A 713 21.90 54.30 -0.98
CA LEU A 713 23.08 53.58 -1.52
C LEU A 713 23.31 52.13 -1.04
N SER A 714 23.19 51.16 -1.96
CA SER A 714 24.21 50.13 -2.32
C SER A 714 23.66 49.16 -3.42
N PRO A 715 24.45 48.24 -4.04
CA PRO A 715 25.29 48.43 -5.22
C PRO A 715 24.77 47.67 -6.48
N ARG A 716 25.14 48.17 -7.68
CA ARG A 716 24.86 47.56 -8.99
C ARG A 716 25.39 46.11 -9.13
N ARG A 717 24.55 45.18 -9.61
CA ARG A 717 24.95 44.02 -10.44
C ARG A 717 23.86 43.64 -11.48
N PRO A 718 24.22 42.93 -12.57
CA PRO A 718 23.92 43.35 -13.93
C PRO A 718 22.67 42.71 -14.53
N ARG A 719 22.04 43.44 -15.47
CA ARG A 719 20.91 42.98 -16.28
C ARG A 719 21.37 41.97 -17.35
N LEU A 720 20.71 40.82 -17.43
CA LEU A 720 20.65 39.96 -18.60
C LEU A 720 19.48 40.39 -19.50
N ARG A 721 19.78 40.52 -20.80
CA ARG A 721 18.93 41.05 -21.89
C ARG A 721 17.99 40.00 -22.48
N ALA A 722 16.79 40.43 -22.88
CA ALA A 722 16.11 40.15 -24.17
C ALA A 722 14.96 41.17 -24.34
N HIS A 723 15.07 42.19 -25.20
CA HIS A 723 14.53 42.31 -26.58
C HIS A 723 13.00 42.05 -26.65
N THR A 724 12.12 42.95 -27.11
CA THR A 724 12.20 43.85 -28.29
C THR A 724 11.30 45.10 -28.22
N ASP A 725 11.86 46.22 -28.68
CA ASP A 725 11.33 47.40 -29.41
C ASP A 725 9.88 47.86 -29.30
N SER A 726 9.70 49.10 -28.79
CA SER A 726 9.20 50.23 -29.59
C SER A 726 9.44 51.57 -28.88
N HIS A 727 9.77 52.58 -29.68
CA HIS A 727 10.15 53.96 -29.33
C HIS A 727 9.13 54.67 -28.41
N VAL A 728 9.59 55.42 -27.39
CA VAL A 728 9.32 56.86 -27.15
C VAL A 728 10.23 57.40 -26.02
N LEU A 729 10.87 58.53 -26.33
CA LEU A 729 11.48 59.61 -25.53
C LEU A 729 11.70 59.45 -24.01
N ILE A 730 12.97 59.66 -23.63
CA ILE A 730 13.49 59.93 -22.28
C ILE A 730 13.11 61.36 -21.86
N ALA A 731 12.33 61.51 -20.80
CA ALA A 731 12.38 62.58 -19.78
C ALA A 731 11.29 62.32 -18.70
N ASP A 732 11.59 62.65 -17.44
CA ASP A 732 10.70 62.65 -16.25
C ASP A 732 10.63 61.38 -15.37
N MET A 733 11.76 60.92 -14.82
CA MET A 733 11.77 59.93 -13.73
C MET A 733 12.77 60.28 -12.60
N MET A 734 12.82 61.54 -12.15
CA MET A 734 13.66 61.94 -11.00
C MET A 734 12.90 62.52 -9.80
N ASP A 735 11.60 62.76 -9.88
CA ASP A 735 10.83 63.45 -8.81
C ASP A 735 9.85 62.57 -8.01
N GLU A 736 9.41 61.41 -8.50
CA GLU A 736 8.46 60.54 -7.77
C GLU A 736 9.13 59.65 -6.70
N GLU A 737 10.38 59.22 -6.89
CA GLU A 737 11.12 58.44 -5.88
C GLU A 737 11.52 59.30 -4.66
N GLN A 738 11.88 60.57 -4.87
CA GLN A 738 12.30 61.47 -3.79
C GLN A 738 11.14 61.95 -2.91
N THR A 739 9.92 62.04 -3.46
CA THR A 739 8.73 62.47 -2.72
C THR A 739 8.16 61.35 -1.85
N ALA A 740 8.21 60.09 -2.31
CA ALA A 740 7.82 58.92 -1.50
C ALA A 740 8.77 58.70 -0.30
N ASP A 741 10.08 58.89 -0.49
CA ASP A 741 11.08 58.80 0.57
C ASP A 741 10.91 59.90 1.63
N ALA A 742 10.57 61.13 1.22
CA ALA A 742 10.32 62.24 2.15
C ALA A 742 9.02 62.07 2.97
N VAL A 743 7.98 61.47 2.38
CA VAL A 743 6.70 61.17 3.06
C VAL A 743 6.87 60.03 4.07
N SER A 744 7.58 58.95 3.71
CA SER A 744 7.91 57.86 4.63
C SER A 744 8.81 58.32 5.79
N GLY A 745 9.79 59.18 5.51
CA GLY A 745 10.65 59.82 6.52
C GLY A 745 9.93 60.78 7.48
N ARG A 746 8.74 61.28 7.11
CA ARG A 746 7.89 62.13 7.98
C ARG A 746 6.99 61.29 8.87
N SER A 747 6.39 60.23 8.35
CA SER A 747 5.59 59.26 9.12
C SER A 747 6.41 58.51 10.19
N THR A 748 7.71 58.29 9.97
CA THR A 748 8.59 57.71 10.99
C THR A 748 8.88 58.69 12.14
N LYS A 749 9.03 59.99 11.84
CA LYS A 749 9.21 61.03 12.86
C LYS A 749 7.96 61.22 13.71
N THR A 750 6.77 61.19 13.11
CA THR A 750 5.49 61.32 13.86
C THR A 750 5.37 60.21 14.92
N VAL A 751 5.63 58.97 14.53
CA VAL A 751 5.58 57.78 15.41
C VAL A 751 6.63 57.85 16.51
N LEU A 752 7.87 58.25 16.20
CA LEU A 752 8.93 58.41 17.22
C LEU A 752 8.57 59.48 18.25
N THR A 753 7.99 60.60 17.81
CA THR A 753 7.52 61.67 18.70
C THR A 753 6.39 61.17 19.60
N GLN A 754 5.43 60.38 19.08
CA GLN A 754 4.37 59.77 19.88
C GLN A 754 4.91 58.78 20.92
N TYR A 755 5.90 57.95 20.56
CA TYR A 755 6.53 57.02 21.50
C TYR A 755 7.30 57.75 22.61
N LEU A 756 8.03 58.81 22.27
CA LEU A 756 8.70 59.66 23.27
C LEU A 756 7.69 60.32 24.22
N THR A 757 6.55 60.79 23.73
CA THR A 757 5.47 61.34 24.57
C THR A 757 4.99 60.31 25.60
N ARG A 758 4.77 59.05 25.19
CA ARG A 758 4.38 57.97 26.12
C ARG A 758 5.47 57.66 27.16
N GLY A 759 6.75 57.76 26.78
CA GLY A 759 7.87 57.61 27.72
C GLY A 759 7.90 58.72 28.79
N VAL A 760 7.62 59.97 28.39
CA VAL A 760 7.48 61.12 29.30
C VAL A 760 6.29 60.97 30.24
N GLU A 761 5.14 60.51 29.72
CA GLU A 761 3.95 60.24 30.53
C GLU A 761 4.19 59.13 31.58
N LEU A 762 4.94 58.09 31.23
CA LEU A 762 5.33 57.05 32.18
C LEU A 762 6.29 57.57 33.25
N LEU A 763 7.26 58.43 32.90
CA LEU A 763 8.13 59.12 33.87
C LEU A 763 7.32 60.00 34.83
N LEU A 764 6.27 60.65 34.32
CA LEU A 764 5.34 61.42 35.14
C LEU A 764 4.55 60.56 36.13
N LEU A 765 4.07 59.41 35.65
CA LEU A 765 3.36 58.45 36.49
C LEU A 765 4.28 57.90 37.60
N LEU A 766 5.54 57.62 37.30
CA LEU A 766 6.55 57.20 38.29
C LEU A 766 6.89 58.32 39.29
N ALA A 767 7.00 59.56 38.84
CA ALA A 767 7.22 60.72 39.71
C ALA A 767 6.10 60.92 40.75
N SER A 768 4.90 60.39 40.51
CA SER A 768 3.80 60.42 41.48
C SER A 768 4.04 59.54 42.73
N TYR A 769 5.02 58.63 42.70
CA TYR A 769 5.43 57.75 43.82
C TYR A 769 6.42 58.45 44.78
N GLN A 770 6.06 59.63 45.25
CA GLN A 770 6.90 60.57 46.01
C GLN A 770 7.63 59.96 47.23
N SER A 771 7.03 58.96 47.89
CA SER A 771 7.59 58.34 49.10
C SER A 771 8.61 57.22 48.83
N ARG A 772 8.73 56.74 47.59
CA ARG A 772 9.59 55.60 47.23
C ARG A 772 10.69 55.94 46.23
N VAL A 773 10.69 57.16 45.67
CA VAL A 773 11.72 57.66 44.75
C VAL A 773 12.55 58.73 45.47
N SER A 774 13.88 58.60 45.41
CA SER A 774 14.79 59.52 46.07
C SER A 774 14.82 60.91 45.39
N PRO A 775 15.09 62.00 46.14
CA PRO A 775 15.20 63.34 45.58
C PRO A 775 16.25 63.47 44.46
N ALA A 776 17.36 62.72 44.55
CA ALA A 776 18.40 62.68 43.53
C ALA A 776 17.90 62.11 42.19
N VAL A 777 17.02 61.10 42.23
CA VAL A 777 16.41 60.51 41.03
C VAL A 777 15.34 61.44 40.45
N LEU A 778 14.52 62.09 41.28
CA LEU A 778 13.56 63.10 40.83
C LEU A 778 14.24 64.29 40.13
N HIS A 779 15.40 64.72 40.64
CA HIS A 779 16.23 65.74 39.99
C HIS A 779 16.71 65.27 38.60
N ARG A 780 17.10 63.99 38.44
CA ARG A 780 17.46 63.43 37.12
C ARG A 780 16.26 63.41 36.16
N VAL A 781 15.06 63.04 36.62
CA VAL A 781 13.83 63.10 35.79
C VAL A 781 13.55 64.54 35.32
N LEU A 782 13.74 65.53 36.19
CA LEU A 782 13.58 66.94 35.83
C LEU A 782 14.61 67.38 34.77
N LEU A 783 15.87 66.93 34.86
CA LEU A 783 16.88 67.17 33.84
C LEU A 783 16.52 66.50 32.50
N THR A 784 15.96 65.28 32.51
CA THR A 784 15.46 64.59 31.31
C THR A 784 14.32 65.36 30.64
N PHE A 785 13.40 65.96 31.39
CA PHE A 785 12.36 66.83 30.81
C PHE A 785 12.95 68.08 30.13
N VAL A 786 14.03 68.64 30.69
CA VAL A 786 14.76 69.75 30.04
C VAL A 786 15.51 69.27 28.79
N SER A 787 16.10 68.07 28.82
CA SER A 787 16.82 67.50 27.67
C SER A 787 15.89 67.21 26.48
N VAL A 788 14.66 66.74 26.74
CA VAL A 788 13.64 66.46 25.71
C VAL A 788 13.11 67.75 25.06
N LEU A 789 13.08 68.88 25.79
CA LEU A 789 12.68 70.19 25.26
C LEU A 789 13.71 70.82 24.31
N ASN A 790 14.95 70.34 24.26
CA ASN A 790 15.97 70.77 23.29
C ASN A 790 15.73 70.19 21.88
N PHE A 791 14.47 69.89 21.54
CA PHE A 791 14.04 69.40 20.23
C PHE A 791 13.86 70.59 19.27
N GLU A 792 14.51 70.56 18.10
CA GLU A 792 14.29 71.57 17.04
C GLU A 792 12.93 71.32 16.37
N PRO A 793 11.95 72.26 16.46
CA PRO A 793 10.63 72.07 15.86
C PRO A 793 10.70 72.09 14.33
N THR A 794 9.89 71.26 13.68
CA THR A 794 9.89 71.19 12.21
C THR A 794 9.21 72.44 11.62
N VAL A 795 10.00 73.40 11.13
CA VAL A 795 9.49 74.63 10.51
C VAL A 795 8.92 74.31 9.13
N ALA A 796 7.63 74.59 8.90
CA ALA A 796 6.97 74.46 7.61
C ALA A 796 7.56 75.47 6.60
N THR A 797 8.58 75.08 5.82
CA THR A 797 8.99 75.86 4.66
C THR A 797 8.03 75.57 3.50
N ALA A 798 7.11 76.50 3.23
CA ALA A 798 6.30 76.50 2.02
C ALA A 798 7.23 76.64 0.80
N SER A 799 7.63 75.53 0.19
CA SER A 799 8.32 75.54 -1.11
C SER A 799 7.29 75.87 -2.19
N ILE A 800 7.15 77.15 -2.53
CA ILE A 800 6.41 77.60 -3.70
C ILE A 800 7.29 77.32 -4.93
N SER A 801 7.01 76.24 -5.67
CA SER A 801 7.53 76.06 -7.03
C SER A 801 6.53 76.66 -8.04
N PRO A 802 7.01 77.35 -9.10
CA PRO A 802 6.15 78.13 -9.98
C PRO A 802 5.37 77.22 -10.94
N THR A 803 4.08 77.50 -11.08
CA THR A 803 3.11 76.84 -11.96
C THR A 803 3.58 76.73 -13.41
N MET A 804 3.76 75.51 -13.92
CA MET A 804 3.73 75.24 -15.37
C MET A 804 2.27 75.20 -15.85
N ILE A 805 1.86 76.22 -16.60
CA ILE A 805 0.55 76.29 -17.24
C ILE A 805 0.59 75.46 -18.53
N LYS A 806 -0.02 74.28 -18.54
CA LYS A 806 -0.45 73.60 -19.78
C LYS A 806 -1.94 73.86 -19.99
N ARG A 807 -2.26 74.47 -21.14
CA ARG A 807 -3.58 74.98 -21.50
C ARG A 807 -4.25 73.99 -22.46
N THR A 808 -5.32 73.33 -22.02
CA THR A 808 -6.32 72.71 -22.93
C THR A 808 -7.73 72.96 -22.41
N LYS A 809 -8.65 73.11 -23.37
CA LYS A 809 -9.92 73.83 -23.25
C LYS A 809 -10.93 73.20 -22.30
N SER A 810 -11.64 74.10 -21.61
CA SER A 810 -12.83 73.94 -20.76
C SER A 810 -12.59 73.52 -19.31
N ALA A 811 -13.13 74.37 -18.43
CA ALA A 811 -13.18 74.35 -16.96
C ALA A 811 -11.91 74.83 -16.23
N MET A 812 -12.02 76.04 -15.67
CA MET A 812 -11.13 76.60 -14.67
C MET A 812 -11.58 76.06 -13.30
N GLN A 813 -10.97 74.97 -12.83
CA GLN A 813 -11.10 74.54 -11.45
C GLN A 813 -9.83 74.94 -10.70
N VAL A 814 -9.97 75.86 -9.75
CA VAL A 814 -8.99 76.09 -8.69
C VAL A 814 -9.15 74.93 -7.72
N LEU A 815 -8.24 73.95 -7.76
CA LEU A 815 -8.10 73.00 -6.65
C LEU A 815 -7.50 73.75 -5.45
N PRO A 816 -8.09 73.64 -4.24
CA PRO A 816 -7.42 74.12 -3.04
C PRO A 816 -6.13 73.31 -2.84
N LEU A 817 -5.07 73.99 -2.41
CA LEU A 817 -3.84 73.38 -1.91
C LEU A 817 -4.21 72.33 -0.87
N ALA A 818 -4.15 71.06 -1.23
CA ALA A 818 -4.16 69.99 -0.26
C ALA A 818 -2.82 70.08 0.49
N PHE A 819 -2.85 70.67 1.69
CA PHE A 819 -1.80 70.46 2.66
C PHE A 819 -1.70 68.95 2.92
N SER A 820 -0.47 68.42 2.88
CA SER A 820 -0.21 67.00 3.10
C SER A 820 -0.65 66.63 4.52
N PRO A 821 -1.56 65.66 4.73
CA PRO A 821 -2.09 65.29 6.05
C PRO A 821 -1.00 64.87 7.05
N ASP A 822 0.14 64.38 6.57
CA ASP A 822 1.27 63.96 7.43
C ASP A 822 1.98 65.12 8.16
N ILE A 823 1.85 66.38 7.71
CA ILE A 823 2.47 67.54 8.38
C ILE A 823 1.65 67.95 9.62
N ASP A 824 0.33 67.96 9.50
CA ASP A 824 -0.57 68.29 10.60
C ASP A 824 -0.46 67.26 11.72
N ASP A 825 -0.34 65.98 11.38
CA ASP A 825 -0.15 64.89 12.35
C ASP A 825 1.21 64.98 13.08
N LEU A 826 2.28 65.42 12.40
CA LEU A 826 3.60 65.63 13.02
C LEU A 826 3.57 66.81 13.99
N GLN A 827 2.96 67.92 13.58
CA GLN A 827 2.80 69.11 14.43
C GLN A 827 1.93 68.80 15.65
N ALA A 828 0.84 68.04 15.49
CA ALA A 828 0.00 67.60 16.59
C ALA A 828 0.79 66.72 17.59
N ALA A 829 1.63 65.81 17.11
CA ALA A 829 2.49 64.98 17.94
C ALA A 829 3.57 65.80 18.68
N GLU A 830 4.21 66.77 18.02
CA GLU A 830 5.20 67.68 18.62
C GLU A 830 4.55 68.56 19.71
N VAL A 831 3.34 69.08 19.47
CA VAL A 831 2.57 69.86 20.46
C VAL A 831 2.19 69.01 21.67
N ALA A 832 1.75 67.76 21.45
CA ALA A 832 1.42 66.83 22.53
C ALA A 832 2.65 66.52 23.41
N LEU A 833 3.83 66.34 22.79
CA LEU A 833 5.09 66.13 23.51
C LEU A 833 5.46 67.35 24.36
N VAL A 834 5.43 68.56 23.79
CA VAL A 834 5.72 69.80 24.52
C VAL A 834 4.75 69.99 25.68
N HIS A 835 3.47 69.70 25.48
CA HIS A 835 2.46 69.78 26.52
C HIS A 835 2.67 68.74 27.64
N ALA A 836 3.02 67.49 27.31
CA ALA A 836 3.34 66.47 28.30
C ALA A 836 4.58 66.85 29.13
N VAL A 837 5.64 67.35 28.49
CA VAL A 837 6.87 67.76 29.17
C VAL A 837 6.69 69.00 30.03
N THR A 838 5.96 70.01 29.57
CA THR A 838 5.66 71.22 30.37
C THR A 838 4.76 70.90 31.56
N ARG A 839 3.72 70.07 31.38
CA ARG A 839 2.92 69.52 32.48
C ARG A 839 3.81 68.81 33.50
N GLY A 840 4.77 68.02 33.03
CA GLY A 840 5.65 67.28 33.91
C GLY A 840 6.66 68.12 34.68
N LYS A 841 7.20 69.17 34.06
CA LYS A 841 8.04 70.15 34.74
C LYS A 841 7.26 70.89 35.84
N CYS A 842 6.04 71.33 35.57
CA CYS A 842 5.20 71.99 36.58
C CYS A 842 4.88 71.05 37.75
N ALA A 843 4.47 69.81 37.46
CA ALA A 843 4.17 68.82 38.49
C ALA A 843 5.39 68.49 39.35
N LEU A 844 6.60 68.36 38.76
CA LEU A 844 7.82 68.05 39.52
C LEU A 844 8.38 69.24 40.32
N VAL A 845 8.23 70.48 39.84
CA VAL A 845 8.61 71.68 40.60
C VAL A 845 7.75 71.80 41.85
N ASP A 846 6.42 71.62 41.74
CA ASP A 846 5.51 71.58 42.88
C ASP A 846 5.85 70.45 43.89
N ILE A 847 6.41 69.33 43.41
CA ILE A 847 6.83 68.19 44.24
C ILE A 847 8.17 68.47 44.92
N CYS A 848 9.16 69.01 44.21
CA CYS A 848 10.47 69.35 44.76
C CYS A 848 10.36 70.45 45.83
N ASP A 849 9.49 71.45 45.62
CA ASP A 849 9.22 72.51 46.60
C ASP A 849 8.57 71.96 47.88
N ARG A 850 7.70 70.94 47.77
CA ARG A 850 7.11 70.24 48.93
C ARG A 850 8.10 69.36 49.68
N VAL A 851 9.01 68.68 48.98
CA VAL A 851 10.04 67.83 49.59
C VAL A 851 11.15 68.66 50.25
N LEU A 852 11.56 69.78 49.64
CA LEU A 852 12.47 70.75 50.26
C LEU A 852 11.86 71.37 51.52
N MET A 853 10.57 71.72 51.51
CA MET A 853 9.84 72.17 52.71
C MET A 853 9.79 71.10 53.82
N PHE A 854 9.57 69.82 53.49
CA PHE A 854 9.55 68.73 54.47
C PHE A 854 10.94 68.39 55.04
N SER A 855 12.00 68.49 54.21
CA SER A 855 13.39 68.32 54.61
C SER A 855 13.91 69.45 55.51
N MET A 856 13.28 70.63 55.49
CA MET A 856 13.59 71.74 56.41
C MET A 856 12.78 71.69 57.71
N LEU A 857 11.82 70.76 57.83
CA LEU A 857 10.95 70.58 59.01
C LEU A 857 11.27 69.29 59.81
N GLN A 858 12.23 68.47 59.37
CA GLN A 858 12.99 67.51 60.19
C GLN A 858 14.32 68.14 60.59
#